data_AF-A0A1C5H2J3-F1
#
_entry.id   AF-A0A1C5H2J3-F1
#
_cell.length_a   1.000
_cell.length_b   1.000
_cell.length_c   1.000
_cell.angle_alpha   90.00
_cell.angle_beta   90.00
_cell.angle_gamma   90.00
#
_symmetry.space_group_name_H-M   'P 1'
#
loop_
_entity.id
_entity.type
_entity.pdbx_description
1 polymer ?
#
loop_
_entity_poly.entity_id
_entity_poly.type
_entity_poly.pdbx_seq_one_letter_code
_entity_poly.pdbx_strand_id
1 'polypeptide(L)'
;MGCYQLHPSSNEHPRGWGYLADDGHFGFGATTTHRRFDGDGELAAEARALFWALRRLMPRYRVTVITDYPAIADMINAWRRGDLTVAPPGYDRSDRPSSRKAKLMLLAPRVHEHADRVTVRIVDSYEDTALGRGANELSILGWKMGAGELTKTSAGERALTAASSSLHVEPTLMPDAHRSDDSDEVEDHDSPHETTSSDEGDSMTNDPSQQRRRELLINGRRVRISDLLDAGLLTPGTELRYQQKIGEPAYSATVTSRGQLRLPDGREFGTPSRAAVEASGLVAVPGWAVWRVQPSGQTLHQLRVKLLKDVAEEVEADHAGPHEEAQAARHRFTLLEEARADAEAGRPRTLTVREFIKHWGVEDRDRTASVQIDADLANHGLTTVPDFRTVGLDRTIRIVGLPEGDDAATVVEPGVDSSELVPSASDEESIDVGLTLGNLLPDEMSLTWVSPTASFEEAITAMQVDDFSQIAVLADPHTLHGAVSWESIAAAKHRDADATFSDAIDRRAATRVFDYHVRLLDVLGTLQRDGFIFVRDDQEEITGIITAADVVRKYDETATPFFLIGEIDQELRQLLQNTFDDETVKQACRSAGMSFKSFDSMSVGQYQAVLNDPDCWKQLGWPLDRTIFIQRLDRLRRVRNNVMHFNPDPVKPTDVRKLRNFLDLIRRYRG
;
A
#
# COMPACT_ATOMS: atom_id res chain seq x y z
N MET A 1 16.96 10.27 -19.93
CA MET A 1 15.56 10.42 -20.39
C MET A 1 14.93 9.05 -20.35
N GLY A 2 13.65 8.91 -20.01
CA GLY A 2 12.99 7.61 -19.96
C GLY A 2 11.51 7.67 -20.34
N CYS A 3 11.01 6.59 -20.92
CA CYS A 3 9.64 6.43 -21.39
C CYS A 3 9.12 5.02 -21.06
N TYR A 4 7.85 4.93 -20.66
CA TYR A 4 7.18 3.66 -20.39
C TYR A 4 5.86 3.50 -21.18
N GLN A 5 5.68 2.32 -21.79
CA GLN A 5 4.46 1.90 -22.47
C GLN A 5 4.07 0.45 -22.05
N LEU A 6 2.77 0.21 -21.86
CA LEU A 6 2.17 -1.12 -21.75
C LEU A 6 1.30 -1.36 -22.99
N HIS A 7 1.71 -2.32 -23.85
CA HIS A 7 0.96 -2.89 -24.99
C HIS A 7 0.49 -1.93 -26.13
N PRO A 8 0.33 -2.41 -27.38
CA PRO A 8 -0.21 -1.61 -28.50
C PRO A 8 -1.76 -1.58 -28.62
N SER A 9 -2.50 -2.15 -27.67
CA SER A 9 -3.92 -2.52 -27.91
C SER A 9 -4.98 -1.46 -27.60
N SER A 10 -4.61 -0.25 -27.20
CA SER A 10 -5.59 0.86 -27.09
C SER A 10 -4.94 2.22 -27.35
N ASN A 11 -5.53 2.97 -28.29
CA ASN A 11 -5.17 4.33 -28.67
C ASN A 11 -5.61 5.39 -27.61
N GLU A 12 -5.75 5.02 -26.33
CA GLU A 12 -6.29 5.93 -25.31
C GLU A 12 -5.51 5.92 -23.99
N HIS A 13 -4.46 5.10 -23.84
CA HIS A 13 -3.71 5.07 -22.58
C HIS A 13 -2.70 6.22 -22.43
N PRO A 14 -2.58 6.80 -21.21
CA PRO A 14 -1.53 7.76 -20.90
C PRO A 14 -0.17 7.09 -21.05
N ARG A 15 0.84 7.83 -21.54
CA ARG A 15 2.24 7.41 -21.62
C ARG A 15 3.05 8.12 -20.54
N GLY A 16 3.89 7.37 -19.84
CA GLY A 16 4.75 7.93 -18.80
C GLY A 16 6.02 8.55 -19.36
N TRP A 17 6.44 9.70 -18.84
CA TRP A 17 7.71 10.34 -19.15
C TRP A 17 8.49 10.64 -17.87
N GLY A 18 9.82 10.55 -17.93
CA GLY A 18 10.70 10.83 -16.79
C GLY A 18 12.07 11.38 -17.21
N TYR A 19 12.64 12.25 -16.38
CA TYR A 19 14.04 12.68 -16.49
C TYR A 19 14.70 12.73 -15.12
N LEU A 20 16.00 12.43 -15.09
CA LEU A 20 16.86 12.47 -13.92
C LEU A 20 18.20 13.10 -14.32
N ALA A 21 18.64 14.10 -13.56
CA ALA A 21 19.95 14.74 -13.69
C ALA A 21 20.91 14.23 -12.60
N ASP A 22 22.21 14.32 -12.86
CA ASP A 22 23.27 13.85 -11.95
C ASP A 22 23.40 14.65 -10.66
N ASP A 23 22.89 15.88 -10.65
CA ASP A 23 22.81 16.75 -9.47
C ASP A 23 21.55 16.53 -8.62
N GLY A 24 20.77 15.48 -8.91
CA GLY A 24 19.57 15.12 -8.15
C GLY A 24 18.29 15.79 -8.63
N HIS A 25 18.32 16.66 -9.65
CA HIS A 25 17.08 17.22 -10.21
C HIS A 25 16.34 16.18 -11.03
N PHE A 26 15.04 16.04 -10.79
CA PHE A 26 14.21 15.12 -11.55
C PHE A 26 12.80 15.61 -11.79
N GLY A 27 12.12 14.98 -12.73
CA GLY A 27 10.70 15.22 -13.00
C GLY A 27 10.08 14.07 -13.77
N PHE A 28 8.77 13.90 -13.59
CA PHE A 28 8.02 12.81 -14.18
C PHE A 28 6.56 13.21 -14.42
N GLY A 29 5.85 12.47 -15.27
CA GLY A 29 4.43 12.68 -15.50
C GLY A 29 3.86 11.78 -16.58
N ALA A 30 2.64 12.06 -17.00
CA ALA A 30 1.95 11.35 -18.07
C ALA A 30 1.60 12.28 -19.24
N THR A 31 1.40 11.70 -20.42
CA THR A 31 0.89 12.38 -21.62
C THR A 31 -0.06 11.48 -22.41
N THR A 32 -1.20 11.99 -22.86
CA THR A 32 -2.15 11.29 -23.74
C THR A 32 -1.93 11.78 -25.18
N THR A 33 -0.95 11.19 -25.87
CA THR A 33 -0.49 11.70 -27.18
C THR A 33 -1.28 11.12 -28.35
N HIS A 34 -2.38 11.79 -28.72
CA HIS A 34 -2.97 11.71 -30.07
C HIS A 34 -3.11 13.07 -30.78
N ARG A 35 -2.86 14.20 -30.11
CA ARG A 35 -3.24 15.53 -30.61
C ARG A 35 -2.14 16.34 -31.33
N ARG A 36 -0.85 16.06 -31.11
CA ARG A 36 0.31 16.77 -31.74
C ARG A 36 1.44 15.86 -32.20
N PHE A 37 1.26 14.55 -32.06
CA PHE A 37 2.26 13.56 -32.39
C PHE A 37 1.56 12.41 -33.11
N ASP A 38 1.89 12.22 -34.38
CA ASP A 38 1.40 11.16 -35.26
C ASP A 38 2.60 10.30 -35.69
N GLY A 39 3.16 9.58 -34.72
CA GLY A 39 4.39 8.82 -34.83
C GLY A 39 4.58 7.90 -33.62
N ASP A 40 5.75 7.28 -33.49
CA ASP A 40 6.07 6.41 -32.35
C ASP A 40 5.97 7.19 -31.03
N GLY A 41 4.98 6.85 -30.20
CA GLY A 41 4.71 7.68 -29.03
C GLY A 41 5.70 7.50 -27.89
N GLU A 42 6.68 6.59 -28.00
CA GLU A 42 7.85 6.63 -27.12
C GLU A 42 8.66 7.90 -27.35
N LEU A 43 8.86 8.29 -28.62
CA LEU A 43 9.49 9.55 -29.01
C LEU A 43 8.69 10.78 -28.53
N ALA A 44 7.37 10.64 -28.39
CA ALA A 44 6.53 11.71 -27.86
C ALA A 44 6.71 11.94 -26.35
N ALA A 45 6.86 10.85 -25.57
CA ALA A 45 7.13 10.91 -24.15
C ALA A 45 8.57 11.39 -23.87
N GLU A 46 9.55 10.91 -24.65
CA GLU A 46 10.92 11.42 -24.70
C GLU A 46 10.96 12.94 -24.92
N ALA A 47 10.29 13.43 -25.97
CA ALA A 47 10.23 14.86 -26.26
C ALA A 47 9.55 15.66 -25.14
N ARG A 48 8.61 15.06 -24.41
CA ARG A 48 7.92 15.69 -23.27
C ARG A 48 8.83 15.82 -22.05
N ALA A 49 9.56 14.77 -21.72
CA ALA A 49 10.58 14.82 -20.67
C ALA A 49 11.69 15.84 -21.05
N LEU A 50 12.04 15.95 -22.34
CA LEU A 50 13.07 16.87 -22.81
C LEU A 50 12.62 18.31 -22.60
N PHE A 51 11.36 18.56 -22.95
CA PHE A 51 10.74 19.87 -22.79
C PHE A 51 10.88 20.35 -21.35
N TRP A 52 10.51 19.52 -20.39
CA TRP A 52 10.55 19.88 -18.98
C TRP A 52 11.97 19.98 -18.43
N ALA A 53 12.86 19.06 -18.80
CA ALA A 53 14.27 19.10 -18.37
C ALA A 53 14.96 20.39 -18.85
N LEU A 54 14.90 20.70 -20.15
CA LEU A 54 15.58 21.87 -20.71
C LEU A 54 14.90 23.18 -20.29
N ARG A 55 13.57 23.24 -20.19
CA ARG A 55 12.89 24.45 -19.73
C ARG A 55 13.34 24.87 -18.34
N ARG A 56 13.65 23.91 -17.46
CA ARG A 56 13.97 24.15 -16.05
C ARG A 56 15.47 24.24 -15.76
N LEU A 57 16.28 23.39 -16.38
CA LEU A 57 17.70 23.29 -16.07
C LEU A 57 18.57 24.24 -16.90
N MET A 58 18.25 24.42 -18.19
CA MET A 58 19.08 25.21 -19.12
C MET A 58 19.34 26.68 -18.68
N PRO A 59 18.40 27.41 -18.04
CA PRO A 59 18.68 28.80 -17.62
C PRO A 59 19.80 28.92 -16.58
N ARG A 60 20.07 27.84 -15.81
CA ARG A 60 20.96 27.86 -14.64
C ARG A 60 22.15 26.91 -14.76
N TYR A 61 22.06 25.88 -15.59
CA TYR A 61 23.03 24.78 -15.64
C TYR A 61 23.53 24.51 -17.07
N ARG A 62 24.73 23.94 -17.18
CA ARG A 62 25.20 23.31 -18.42
C ARG A 62 24.61 21.91 -18.47
N VAL A 63 23.82 21.61 -19.51
CA VAL A 63 23.04 20.39 -19.61
C VAL A 63 23.60 19.50 -20.69
N THR A 64 24.01 18.28 -20.34
CA THR A 64 24.28 17.21 -21.31
C THR A 64 23.08 16.29 -21.37
N VAL A 65 22.33 16.33 -22.48
CA VAL A 65 21.19 15.44 -22.71
C VAL A 65 21.70 14.08 -23.17
N ILE A 66 21.31 13.03 -22.44
CA ILE A 66 21.57 11.64 -22.79
C ILE A 66 20.25 11.02 -23.27
N THR A 67 20.23 10.53 -24.50
CA THR A 67 19.08 9.91 -25.17
C THR A 67 19.58 8.79 -26.09
N ASP A 68 18.78 7.75 -26.25
CA ASP A 68 18.95 6.66 -27.22
C ASP A 68 18.20 6.94 -28.54
N TYR A 69 17.49 8.06 -28.64
CA TYR A 69 16.77 8.48 -29.85
C TYR A 69 17.63 9.41 -30.72
N PRO A 70 18.12 8.96 -31.89
CA PRO A 70 18.90 9.80 -32.80
C PRO A 70 18.11 11.04 -33.26
N ALA A 71 16.79 10.90 -33.43
CA ALA A 71 15.91 12.00 -33.82
C ALA A 71 15.89 13.16 -32.81
N ILE A 72 15.98 12.88 -31.50
CA ILE A 72 16.06 13.91 -30.46
C ILE A 72 17.43 14.59 -30.50
N ALA A 73 18.50 13.80 -30.67
CA ALA A 73 19.86 14.31 -30.78
C ALA A 73 20.05 15.22 -32.00
N ASP A 74 19.53 14.82 -33.16
CA ASP A 74 19.60 15.58 -34.41
C ASP A 74 18.82 16.90 -34.30
N MET A 75 17.63 16.86 -33.70
CA MET A 75 16.81 18.05 -33.44
C MET A 75 17.53 19.06 -32.54
N ILE A 76 18.06 18.63 -31.40
CA ILE A 76 18.78 19.53 -30.47
C ILE A 76 20.01 20.13 -31.17
N ASN A 77 20.76 19.33 -31.92
CA ASN A 77 21.94 19.82 -32.64
C ASN A 77 21.57 20.78 -33.78
N ALA A 78 20.43 20.59 -34.45
CA ALA A 78 19.90 21.53 -35.44
C ALA A 78 19.50 22.87 -34.80
N TRP A 79 18.80 22.84 -33.66
CA TRP A 79 18.46 24.05 -32.89
C TRP A 79 19.72 24.80 -32.44
N ARG A 80 20.73 24.10 -31.93
CA ARG A 80 22.02 24.70 -31.55
C ARG A 80 22.69 25.43 -32.72
N ARG A 81 22.59 24.88 -33.94
CA ARG A 81 23.13 25.47 -35.19
C ARG A 81 22.26 26.58 -35.79
N GLY A 82 21.11 26.88 -35.19
CA GLY A 82 20.22 27.96 -35.61
C GLY A 82 19.08 27.56 -36.55
N ASP A 83 18.92 26.26 -36.85
CA ASP A 83 17.74 25.78 -37.56
C ASP A 83 16.60 25.52 -36.57
N LEU A 84 15.80 26.55 -36.31
CA LEU A 84 14.72 26.52 -35.31
C LEU A 84 13.47 25.78 -35.79
N THR A 85 13.46 25.25 -37.02
CA THR A 85 12.27 24.68 -37.64
C THR A 85 12.20 23.16 -37.52
N VAL A 86 13.32 22.52 -37.16
CA VAL A 86 13.42 21.07 -36.99
C VAL A 86 12.57 20.61 -35.82
N ALA A 87 11.79 19.55 -36.04
CA ALA A 87 10.99 18.88 -35.02
C ALA A 87 11.20 17.36 -35.15
N PRO A 88 10.89 16.56 -34.12
CA PRO A 88 10.99 15.11 -34.22
C PRO A 88 10.00 14.57 -35.27
N PRO A 89 10.31 13.43 -35.93
CA PRO A 89 9.38 12.76 -36.83
C PRO A 89 8.00 12.53 -36.17
N GLY A 90 6.92 12.84 -36.89
CA GLY A 90 5.55 12.73 -36.38
C GLY A 90 5.05 13.93 -35.57
N TYR A 91 5.88 14.93 -35.26
CA TYR A 91 5.45 16.11 -34.50
C TYR A 91 4.73 17.15 -35.37
N ASP A 92 3.47 17.46 -35.03
CA ASP A 92 2.65 18.46 -35.72
C ASP A 92 3.07 19.90 -35.33
N ARG A 93 3.55 20.63 -36.34
CA ARG A 93 4.02 22.02 -36.25
C ARG A 93 2.95 23.05 -36.60
N SER A 94 1.76 22.64 -37.03
CA SER A 94 0.70 23.57 -37.45
C SER A 94 0.16 24.40 -36.28
N ASP A 95 -0.14 25.66 -36.55
CA ASP A 95 -0.83 26.55 -35.62
C ASP A 95 -2.33 26.22 -35.65
N ARG A 96 -2.92 26.06 -34.47
CA ARG A 96 -4.36 25.74 -34.34
C ARG A 96 -5.23 26.99 -34.42
N PRO A 97 -6.53 26.85 -34.77
CA PRO A 97 -7.51 27.94 -34.68
C PRO A 97 -7.62 28.58 -33.29
N SER A 98 -7.21 27.85 -32.23
CA SER A 98 -7.20 28.31 -30.83
C SER A 98 -5.95 29.09 -30.41
N SER A 99 -5.09 29.52 -31.33
CA SER A 99 -3.85 30.30 -31.05
C SER A 99 -2.80 29.62 -30.15
N ARG A 100 -2.99 28.34 -29.76
CA ARG A 100 -2.02 27.62 -28.91
C ARG A 100 -0.78 27.19 -29.72
N LYS A 101 0.40 27.73 -29.37
CA LYS A 101 1.70 27.40 -29.99
C LYS A 101 2.21 26.00 -29.66
N ALA A 102 3.05 25.45 -30.54
CA ALA A 102 3.75 24.18 -30.32
C ALA A 102 4.73 24.25 -29.14
N LYS A 103 4.37 23.67 -27.99
CA LYS A 103 5.14 23.77 -26.74
C LYS A 103 6.60 23.31 -26.89
N LEU A 104 6.87 22.25 -27.65
CA LEU A 104 8.24 21.77 -27.87
C LEU A 104 9.08 22.80 -28.65
N MET A 105 8.48 23.45 -29.66
CA MET A 105 9.15 24.45 -30.50
C MET A 105 9.46 25.76 -29.75
N LEU A 106 8.87 25.99 -28.58
CA LEU A 106 9.26 27.09 -27.69
C LEU A 106 10.69 26.94 -27.16
N LEU A 107 11.25 25.73 -27.17
CA LEU A 107 12.63 25.49 -26.75
C LEU A 107 13.64 25.82 -27.84
N ALA A 108 13.29 25.71 -29.12
CA ALA A 108 14.23 25.91 -30.23
C ALA A 108 15.02 27.24 -30.12
N PRO A 109 14.38 28.43 -29.98
CA PRO A 109 15.12 29.68 -29.85
C PRO A 109 15.97 29.75 -28.58
N ARG A 110 15.50 29.17 -27.47
CA ARG A 110 16.24 29.16 -26.19
C ARG A 110 17.46 28.24 -26.21
N VAL A 111 17.36 27.10 -26.89
CA VAL A 111 18.48 26.17 -27.10
C VAL A 111 19.52 26.79 -28.02
N HIS A 112 19.10 27.58 -29.02
CA HIS A 112 20.03 28.34 -29.86
C HIS A 112 20.75 29.45 -29.07
N GLU A 113 20.01 30.21 -28.26
CA GLU A 113 20.56 31.26 -27.40
C GLU A 113 21.59 30.71 -26.39
N HIS A 114 21.38 29.48 -25.91
CA HIS A 114 22.27 28.79 -24.97
C HIS A 114 23.02 27.60 -25.61
N ALA A 115 23.38 27.71 -26.89
CA ALA A 115 23.99 26.61 -27.64
C ALA A 115 25.35 26.13 -27.07
N ASP A 116 26.05 27.00 -26.32
CA ASP A 116 27.29 26.73 -25.60
C ASP A 116 27.07 25.93 -24.29
N ARG A 117 25.84 25.90 -23.78
CA ARG A 117 25.47 25.24 -22.51
C ARG A 117 24.72 23.93 -22.69
N VAL A 118 24.24 23.64 -23.89
CA VAL A 118 23.52 22.40 -24.20
C VAL A 118 24.41 21.49 -25.04
N THR A 119 24.64 20.28 -24.58
CA THR A 119 25.32 19.20 -25.31
C THR A 119 24.41 17.99 -25.39
N VAL A 120 24.60 17.15 -26.41
CA VAL A 120 23.83 15.93 -26.61
C VAL A 120 24.78 14.75 -26.74
N ARG A 121 24.44 13.62 -26.12
CA ARG A 121 25.18 12.36 -26.22
C ARG A 121 24.21 11.23 -26.52
N ILE A 122 24.44 10.54 -27.65
CA ILE A 122 23.69 9.35 -28.04
C ILE A 122 24.31 8.14 -27.33
N VAL A 123 23.46 7.24 -26.84
CA VAL A 123 23.86 5.96 -26.21
C VAL A 123 23.10 4.81 -26.86
N ASP A 124 23.72 3.62 -26.94
CA ASP A 124 23.11 2.44 -27.58
C ASP A 124 21.91 1.89 -26.79
N SER A 125 21.94 2.04 -25.46
CA SER A 125 20.84 1.76 -24.54
C SER A 125 20.98 2.67 -23.34
N TYR A 126 19.97 3.52 -23.07
CA TYR A 126 20.01 4.41 -21.91
C TYR A 126 19.81 3.65 -20.59
N GLU A 127 19.14 2.48 -20.60
CA GLU A 127 18.93 1.59 -19.45
C GLU A 127 20.25 1.06 -18.85
N ASP A 128 21.35 1.11 -19.60
CA ASP A 128 22.66 0.67 -19.11
C ASP A 128 23.30 1.72 -18.18
N THR A 129 22.80 2.95 -18.19
CA THR A 129 23.28 4.04 -17.31
C THR A 129 22.44 4.15 -16.04
N ALA A 130 23.06 4.51 -14.90
CA ALA A 130 22.34 4.72 -13.64
C ALA A 130 21.27 5.83 -13.76
N LEU A 131 21.60 6.91 -14.47
CA LEU A 131 20.66 7.99 -14.80
C LEU A 131 19.49 7.53 -15.67
N GLY A 132 19.76 6.65 -16.63
CA GLY A 132 18.73 6.12 -17.52
C GLY A 132 17.78 5.15 -16.83
N ARG A 133 18.28 4.25 -15.96
CA ARG A 133 17.43 3.42 -15.10
C ARG A 133 16.53 4.25 -14.20
N GLY A 134 17.09 5.26 -13.54
CA GLY A 134 16.31 6.17 -12.71
C GLY A 134 15.26 6.95 -13.51
N ALA A 135 15.61 7.44 -14.70
CA ALA A 135 14.65 8.11 -15.58
C ALA A 135 13.54 7.16 -16.08
N ASN A 136 13.85 5.87 -16.29
CA ASN A 136 12.86 4.86 -16.67
C ASN A 136 11.87 4.57 -15.54
N GLU A 137 12.37 4.35 -14.32
CA GLU A 137 11.54 4.17 -13.11
C GLU A 137 10.62 5.37 -12.88
N LEU A 138 11.14 6.59 -13.06
CA LEU A 138 10.34 7.81 -13.01
C LEU A 138 9.24 7.83 -14.08
N SER A 139 9.53 7.34 -15.29
CA SER A 139 8.54 7.26 -16.36
C SER A 139 7.42 6.26 -16.04
N ILE A 140 7.74 5.12 -15.42
CA ILE A 140 6.76 4.14 -14.92
C ILE A 140 5.85 4.78 -13.86
N LEU A 141 6.42 5.54 -12.93
CA LEU A 141 5.63 6.24 -11.90
C LEU A 141 4.72 7.31 -12.50
N GLY A 142 5.21 8.05 -13.50
CA GLY A 142 4.41 9.01 -14.26
C GLY A 142 3.24 8.35 -14.97
N TRP A 143 3.48 7.18 -15.57
CA TRP A 143 2.43 6.37 -16.19
C TRP A 143 1.36 5.93 -15.17
N LYS A 144 1.76 5.28 -14.08
CA LYS A 144 0.84 4.80 -13.04
C LYS A 144 0.00 5.94 -12.44
N MET A 145 0.60 7.11 -12.27
CA MET A 145 -0.12 8.32 -11.85
C MET A 145 -1.14 8.76 -12.91
N GLY A 146 -0.77 8.79 -14.19
CA GLY A 146 -1.69 9.13 -15.28
C GLY A 146 -2.82 8.13 -15.50
N ALA A 147 -2.57 6.85 -15.21
CA ALA A 147 -3.54 5.77 -15.29
C ALA A 147 -4.47 5.68 -14.06
N GLY A 148 -4.24 6.49 -13.03
CA GLY A 148 -5.01 6.46 -11.79
C GLY A 148 -4.65 5.31 -10.83
N GLU A 149 -3.59 4.55 -11.11
CA GLU A 149 -3.09 3.47 -10.24
C GLU A 149 -2.30 4.01 -9.04
N LEU A 150 -1.79 5.24 -9.12
CA LEU A 150 -1.06 5.92 -8.06
C LEU A 150 -1.59 7.34 -7.86
N THR A 151 -1.72 7.76 -6.61
CA THR A 151 -2.00 9.16 -6.28
C THR A 151 -0.77 10.03 -6.56
N LYS A 152 -0.97 11.33 -6.85
CA LYS A 152 0.14 12.27 -7.10
C LYS A 152 1.16 12.32 -5.95
N THR A 153 0.68 12.21 -4.71
CA THR A 153 1.52 12.19 -3.50
C THR A 153 2.37 10.93 -3.44
N SER A 154 1.74 9.75 -3.58
CA SER A 154 2.46 8.46 -3.52
C SER A 154 3.43 8.30 -4.71
N ALA A 155 3.07 8.80 -5.89
CA ALA A 155 3.97 8.83 -7.03
C ALA A 155 5.18 9.75 -6.76
N GLY A 156 4.99 10.90 -6.11
CA GLY A 156 6.05 11.83 -5.73
C GLY A 156 7.05 11.23 -4.73
N GLU A 157 6.55 10.56 -3.68
CA GLU A 157 7.38 9.89 -2.67
C GLU A 157 8.18 8.74 -3.27
N ARG A 158 7.53 7.88 -4.07
CA ARG A 158 8.20 6.79 -4.78
C ARG A 158 9.22 7.30 -5.79
N ALA A 159 8.94 8.43 -6.43
CA ALA A 159 9.85 9.06 -7.38
C ALA A 159 11.09 9.63 -6.68
N LEU A 160 10.93 10.19 -5.48
CA LEU A 160 12.04 10.62 -4.64
C LEU A 160 12.93 9.43 -4.27
N THR A 161 12.33 8.32 -3.79
CA THR A 161 13.08 7.10 -3.46
C THR A 161 13.78 6.48 -4.68
N ALA A 162 13.13 6.48 -5.84
CA ALA A 162 13.71 5.97 -7.09
C ALA A 162 14.88 6.84 -7.57
N ALA A 163 14.75 8.16 -7.48
CA ALA A 163 15.83 9.10 -7.78
C ALA A 163 17.01 8.94 -6.79
N SER A 164 16.73 8.79 -5.48
CA SER A 164 17.74 8.57 -4.43
C SER A 164 18.46 7.24 -4.61
N SER A 165 17.76 6.19 -5.03
CA SER A 165 18.38 4.87 -5.24
C SER A 165 19.28 4.85 -6.48
N SER A 166 19.01 5.75 -7.43
CA SER A 166 19.75 5.87 -8.69
C SER A 166 20.97 6.80 -8.59
N LEU A 167 21.02 7.66 -7.56
CA LEU A 167 22.05 8.68 -7.34
C LEU A 167 22.57 8.62 -5.90
N HIS A 168 23.88 8.67 -5.67
CA HIS A 168 24.46 8.84 -4.33
C HIS A 168 24.35 10.29 -3.80
N VAL A 169 23.30 11.01 -4.16
CA VAL A 169 23.05 12.43 -3.84
C VAL A 169 21.58 12.57 -3.45
N GLU A 170 21.25 13.46 -2.51
CA GLU A 170 19.86 13.78 -2.15
C GLU A 170 19.09 14.35 -3.36
N PRO A 171 18.07 13.65 -3.89
CA PRO A 171 17.34 14.11 -5.05
C PRO A 171 16.33 15.18 -4.66
N THR A 172 16.15 16.16 -5.55
CA THR A 172 15.18 17.24 -5.36
C THR A 172 14.06 17.10 -6.39
N LEU A 173 12.85 16.76 -5.92
CA LEU A 173 11.66 16.78 -6.76
C LEU A 173 11.33 18.23 -7.10
N MET A 174 11.40 18.57 -8.39
CA MET A 174 11.03 19.90 -8.82
C MET A 174 9.50 20.02 -8.82
N PRO A 175 8.89 20.89 -7.98
CA PRO A 175 7.43 20.97 -7.85
C PRO A 175 6.79 21.32 -9.20
N ASP A 176 5.58 20.84 -9.49
CA ASP A 176 4.82 21.36 -10.62
C ASP A 176 4.65 22.87 -10.45
N ALA A 177 5.11 23.66 -11.44
CA ALA A 177 4.86 25.08 -11.42
C ALA A 177 3.36 25.31 -11.65
N HIS A 178 2.57 25.35 -10.57
CA HIS A 178 1.26 25.97 -10.63
C HIS A 178 1.45 27.47 -10.87
N ARG A 179 0.91 27.93 -12.00
CA ARG A 179 0.29 29.24 -12.21
C ARG A 179 0.92 30.40 -11.43
N SER A 180 1.97 30.99 -11.99
CA SER A 180 2.18 32.44 -11.93
C SER A 180 3.10 32.86 -13.08
N ASP A 181 2.67 33.90 -13.79
CA ASP A 181 3.27 34.56 -14.96
C ASP A 181 3.36 33.75 -16.27
N ASP A 182 2.20 33.50 -16.86
CA ASP A 182 1.87 34.00 -18.22
C ASP A 182 0.36 33.77 -18.44
N SER A 183 -0.39 34.87 -18.51
CA SER A 183 -1.78 34.89 -18.92
C SER A 183 -1.88 34.48 -20.39
N ASP A 184 -2.23 33.23 -20.68
CA ASP A 184 -2.96 32.76 -21.88
C ASP A 184 -2.86 31.22 -22.01
N GLU A 185 -3.50 30.47 -21.12
CA GLU A 185 -3.83 29.06 -21.39
C GLU A 185 -5.28 28.79 -20.98
N VAL A 186 -6.21 29.02 -21.91
CA VAL A 186 -7.54 28.38 -21.92
C VAL A 186 -7.31 26.87 -22.03
N GLU A 187 -7.96 26.05 -21.22
CA GLU A 187 -7.91 24.57 -21.29
C GLU A 187 -9.05 24.04 -22.19
N ASP A 188 -8.74 23.18 -23.18
CA ASP A 188 -9.75 22.46 -23.98
C ASP A 188 -10.10 21.12 -23.32
N HIS A 189 -11.28 21.06 -22.70
CA HIS A 189 -12.09 19.84 -22.68
C HIS A 189 -12.85 19.77 -24.01
N ASP A 190 -12.72 18.68 -24.74
CA ASP A 190 -13.54 18.42 -25.93
C ASP A 190 -14.00 16.96 -25.87
N SER A 191 -15.28 16.79 -25.51
CA SER A 191 -16.08 15.57 -25.65
C SER A 191 -16.99 15.78 -26.88
N PRO A 192 -17.31 14.76 -27.68
CA PRO A 192 -18.10 14.96 -28.89
C PRO A 192 -19.57 15.20 -28.55
N HIS A 193 -20.12 16.33 -29.01
CA HIS A 193 -21.54 16.67 -28.97
C HIS A 193 -22.24 16.32 -30.31
N GLU A 194 -23.40 15.68 -30.19
CA GLU A 194 -24.56 15.73 -31.11
C GLU A 194 -25.78 15.34 -30.22
N THR A 195 -26.97 15.98 -30.17
CA THR A 195 -27.60 17.07 -30.92
C THR A 195 -28.78 17.63 -30.08
N THR A 196 -28.90 18.96 -29.99
CA THR A 196 -30.10 19.84 -29.86
C THR A 196 -31.33 19.45 -29.01
N SER A 197 -31.67 20.25 -27.99
CA SER A 197 -32.66 21.36 -28.09
C SER A 197 -32.91 22.05 -26.72
N SER A 198 -32.98 23.38 -26.77
CA SER A 198 -33.45 24.38 -25.78
C SER A 198 -34.38 23.95 -24.64
N ASP A 199 -34.05 24.31 -23.38
CA ASP A 199 -34.80 25.34 -22.61
C ASP A 199 -34.08 25.69 -21.29
N GLU A 200 -34.34 26.89 -20.79
CA GLU A 200 -33.73 27.54 -19.62
C GLU A 200 -33.95 26.79 -18.29
N GLY A 201 -32.94 26.75 -17.40
CA GLY A 201 -33.09 26.26 -16.03
C GLY A 201 -31.79 26.19 -15.23
N ASP A 202 -31.70 27.07 -14.24
CA ASP A 202 -30.66 27.23 -13.22
C ASP A 202 -30.28 25.90 -12.51
N SER A 203 -29.01 25.48 -12.53
CA SER A 203 -28.51 24.38 -11.68
C SER A 203 -26.98 24.42 -11.51
N MET A 204 -26.53 24.37 -10.27
CA MET A 204 -25.13 24.25 -9.86
C MET A 204 -24.48 23.00 -10.47
N THR A 205 -23.34 23.17 -11.12
CA THR A 205 -22.61 22.08 -11.78
C THR A 205 -21.77 21.30 -10.77
N ASN A 206 -22.16 20.04 -10.52
CA ASN A 206 -21.37 19.05 -9.77
C ASN A 206 -20.18 18.57 -10.61
N ASP A 207 -18.96 18.70 -10.09
CA ASP A 207 -17.72 18.22 -10.71
C ASP A 207 -17.54 16.70 -10.46
N PRO A 208 -17.50 15.84 -11.48
CA PRO A 208 -17.38 14.37 -11.32
C PRO A 208 -16.09 13.92 -10.61
N SER A 209 -15.06 14.77 -10.56
CA SER A 209 -13.82 14.49 -9.80
C SER A 209 -13.98 14.69 -8.29
N GLN A 210 -14.85 15.61 -7.87
CA GLN A 210 -15.22 15.80 -6.46
C GLN A 210 -16.15 14.68 -6.00
N GLN A 211 -17.08 14.25 -6.84
CA GLN A 211 -18.00 13.14 -6.58
C GLN A 211 -17.25 11.83 -6.31
N ARG A 212 -16.29 11.44 -7.17
CA ARG A 212 -15.43 10.26 -6.93
C ARG A 212 -14.55 10.37 -5.67
N ARG A 213 -14.05 11.57 -5.34
CA ARG A 213 -13.26 11.79 -4.11
C ARG A 213 -14.10 11.62 -2.86
N ARG A 214 -15.37 12.01 -2.90
CA ARG A 214 -16.34 11.86 -1.81
C ARG A 214 -16.78 10.40 -1.67
N GLU A 215 -17.03 9.69 -2.77
CA GLU A 215 -17.34 8.25 -2.77
C GLU A 215 -16.23 7.39 -2.13
N LEU A 216 -14.96 7.81 -2.19
CA LEU A 216 -13.85 7.11 -1.53
C LEU A 216 -13.85 7.24 0.01
N LEU A 217 -14.56 8.22 0.57
CA LEU A 217 -14.64 8.42 2.03
C LEU A 217 -15.44 7.32 2.75
N ILE A 218 -16.33 6.64 2.03
CA ILE A 218 -17.09 5.46 2.50
C ILE A 218 -16.44 4.13 2.08
N ASN A 219 -15.30 4.20 1.38
CA ASN A 219 -14.58 3.06 0.81
C ASN A 219 -13.09 3.08 1.22
N GLY A 220 -12.79 3.24 2.51
CA GLY A 220 -11.44 2.99 3.03
C GLY A 220 -10.46 4.16 3.02
N ARG A 221 -10.92 5.40 2.81
CA ARG A 221 -10.11 6.60 3.04
C ARG A 221 -10.49 7.27 4.36
N ARG A 222 -9.50 7.56 5.21
CA ARG A 222 -9.70 8.36 6.42
C ARG A 222 -10.14 9.78 6.08
N VAL A 223 -11.17 10.27 6.76
CA VAL A 223 -11.65 11.65 6.63
C VAL A 223 -10.63 12.61 7.23
N ARG A 224 -10.29 13.65 6.47
CA ARG A 224 -9.39 14.74 6.88
C ARG A 224 -10.18 16.03 7.14
N ILE A 225 -9.55 16.98 7.83
CA ILE A 225 -10.15 18.31 8.06
C ILE A 225 -10.37 19.06 6.73
N SER A 226 -9.52 18.82 5.72
CA SER A 226 -9.75 19.31 4.36
C SER A 226 -11.07 18.82 3.77
N ASP A 227 -11.46 17.56 4.03
CA ASP A 227 -12.70 17.01 3.49
C ASP A 227 -13.93 17.68 4.16
N LEU A 228 -13.82 18.08 5.43
CA LEU A 228 -14.86 18.89 6.11
C LEU A 228 -14.95 20.32 5.55
N LEU A 229 -13.83 20.91 5.12
CA LEU A 229 -13.81 22.22 4.44
C LEU A 229 -14.44 22.12 3.04
N ASP A 230 -14.08 21.10 2.27
CA ASP A 230 -14.59 20.85 0.91
C ASP A 230 -16.10 20.55 0.91
N ALA A 231 -16.62 20.00 2.00
CA ALA A 231 -18.05 19.80 2.22
C ALA A 231 -18.78 21.03 2.80
N GLY A 232 -18.06 22.11 3.12
CA GLY A 232 -18.63 23.32 3.73
C GLY A 232 -19.10 23.13 5.18
N LEU A 233 -18.73 22.03 5.85
CA LEU A 233 -19.05 21.77 7.26
C LEU A 233 -18.14 22.57 8.20
N LEU A 234 -16.97 22.98 7.71
CA LEU A 234 -16.05 23.90 8.38
C LEU A 234 -15.69 25.04 7.42
N THR A 235 -15.25 26.17 7.98
CA THR A 235 -14.70 27.28 7.19
C THR A 235 -13.28 27.61 7.66
N PRO A 236 -12.41 28.11 6.77
CA PRO A 236 -11.11 28.63 7.19
C PRO A 236 -11.29 29.75 8.21
N GLY A 237 -10.55 29.68 9.32
CA GLY A 237 -10.66 30.59 10.45
C GLY A 237 -11.63 30.14 11.55
N THR A 238 -12.35 29.01 11.38
CA THR A 238 -13.17 28.45 12.47
C THR A 238 -12.31 28.19 13.73
N GLU A 239 -12.78 28.70 14.88
CA GLU A 239 -12.15 28.46 16.18
C GLU A 239 -12.64 27.12 16.76
N LEU A 240 -11.67 26.30 17.18
CA LEU A 240 -11.89 25.06 17.91
C LEU A 240 -11.47 25.24 19.35
N ARG A 241 -12.25 24.70 20.29
CA ARG A 241 -11.92 24.66 21.71
C ARG A 241 -11.90 23.24 22.23
N TYR A 242 -10.88 22.95 23.03
CA TYR A 242 -10.71 21.70 23.76
C TYR A 242 -10.54 22.03 25.24
N GLN A 243 -11.32 21.38 26.11
CA GLN A 243 -11.19 21.54 27.56
C GLN A 243 -11.12 20.15 28.20
N GLN A 244 -10.10 19.93 29.03
CA GLN A 244 -9.83 18.62 29.64
C GLN A 244 -10.73 18.36 30.85
N LYS A 245 -10.80 19.30 31.80
CA LYS A 245 -11.72 19.23 32.95
C LYS A 245 -12.52 20.51 33.11
N ILE A 246 -13.71 20.37 33.69
CA ILE A 246 -14.58 21.50 34.02
C ILE A 246 -13.84 22.42 35.00
N GLY A 247 -13.54 23.65 34.56
CA GLY A 247 -12.85 24.68 35.36
C GLY A 247 -11.38 24.92 34.98
N GLU A 248 -10.78 24.08 34.13
CA GLU A 248 -9.44 24.31 33.58
C GLU A 248 -9.49 25.23 32.35
N PRO A 249 -8.40 25.98 32.05
CA PRO A 249 -8.34 26.80 30.84
C PRO A 249 -8.51 25.93 29.59
N ALA A 250 -9.38 26.38 28.68
CA ALA A 250 -9.57 25.69 27.41
C ALA A 250 -8.41 25.99 26.46
N TYR A 251 -7.93 24.95 25.79
CA TYR A 251 -7.03 25.04 24.65
C TYR A 251 -7.82 25.50 23.43
N SER A 252 -7.18 26.29 22.56
CA SER A 252 -7.78 26.78 21.32
C SER A 252 -6.93 26.40 20.12
N ALA A 253 -7.59 26.18 18.98
CA ALA A 253 -6.95 25.99 17.69
C ALA A 253 -7.80 26.67 16.61
N THR A 254 -7.19 27.02 15.48
CA THR A 254 -7.88 27.62 14.34
C THR A 254 -7.71 26.76 13.09
N VAL A 255 -8.78 26.58 12.33
CA VAL A 255 -8.74 25.81 11.07
C VAL A 255 -8.13 26.67 9.98
N THR A 256 -7.08 26.19 9.32
CA THR A 256 -6.42 26.89 8.21
C THR A 256 -7.09 26.58 6.87
N SER A 257 -6.84 27.40 5.85
CA SER A 257 -7.33 27.16 4.48
C SER A 257 -6.78 25.90 3.82
N ARG A 258 -5.71 25.30 4.38
CA ARG A 258 -5.11 24.05 3.91
C ARG A 258 -5.71 22.81 4.60
N GLY A 259 -6.69 22.98 5.48
CA GLY A 259 -7.25 21.86 6.26
C GLY A 259 -6.33 21.38 7.37
N GLN A 260 -5.52 22.26 7.95
CA GLN A 260 -4.66 21.98 9.11
C GLN A 260 -5.16 22.75 10.34
N LEU A 261 -4.82 22.27 11.54
CA LEU A 261 -5.11 22.98 12.79
C LEU A 261 -3.89 23.80 13.21
N ARG A 262 -4.10 25.11 13.41
CA ARG A 262 -3.08 26.05 13.89
C ARG A 262 -3.31 26.37 15.36
N LEU A 263 -2.30 26.12 16.19
CA LEU A 263 -2.31 26.47 17.62
C LEU A 263 -1.97 27.97 17.83
N PRO A 264 -2.21 28.54 19.04
CA PRO A 264 -1.95 29.95 19.33
C PRO A 264 -0.47 30.34 19.23
N ASP A 265 0.44 29.36 19.35
CA ASP A 265 1.87 29.53 19.18
C ASP A 265 2.31 29.60 17.70
N GLY A 266 1.36 29.45 16.77
CA GLY A 266 1.58 29.52 15.33
C GLY A 266 1.95 28.19 14.65
N ARG A 267 2.15 27.11 15.39
CA ARG A 267 2.43 25.78 14.82
C ARG A 267 1.19 25.19 14.15
N GLU A 268 1.40 24.47 13.04
CA GLU A 268 0.34 23.85 12.24
C GLU A 268 0.47 22.33 12.24
N PHE A 269 -0.66 21.64 12.37
CA PHE A 269 -0.72 20.19 12.45
C PHE A 269 -1.75 19.62 11.48
N GLY A 270 -1.37 18.54 10.78
CA GLY A 270 -2.25 17.84 9.83
C GLY A 270 -3.30 16.96 10.50
N THR A 271 -3.08 16.53 11.74
CA THR A 271 -3.99 15.64 12.48
C THR A 271 -4.54 16.32 13.73
N PRO A 272 -5.85 16.17 14.03
CA PRO A 272 -6.46 16.75 15.23
C PRO A 272 -5.84 16.25 16.55
N SER A 273 -5.42 14.98 16.56
CA SER A 273 -4.87 14.32 17.75
C SER A 273 -3.49 14.88 18.10
N ARG A 274 -2.60 15.07 17.11
CA ARG A 274 -1.30 15.73 17.33
C ARG A 274 -1.46 17.17 17.79
N ALA A 275 -2.41 17.92 17.22
CA ALA A 275 -2.71 19.27 17.68
C ALA A 275 -3.19 19.31 19.15
N ALA A 276 -3.98 18.32 19.58
CA ALA A 276 -4.48 18.23 20.95
C ALA A 276 -3.37 17.80 21.95
N VAL A 277 -2.51 16.87 21.55
CA VAL A 277 -1.31 16.45 22.31
C VAL A 277 -0.39 17.64 22.53
N GLU A 278 -0.04 18.36 21.46
CA GLU A 278 0.86 19.52 21.53
C GLU A 278 0.26 20.70 22.29
N ALA A 279 -1.07 20.85 22.29
CA ALA A 279 -1.73 21.88 23.07
C ALA A 279 -1.80 21.55 24.57
N SER A 280 -1.99 20.27 24.94
CA SER A 280 -2.23 19.83 26.32
C SER A 280 -1.01 19.26 27.04
N GLY A 281 0.04 18.89 26.31
CA GLY A 281 1.23 18.22 26.85
C GLY A 281 1.00 16.77 27.30
N LEU A 282 -0.13 16.17 26.91
CA LEU A 282 -0.45 14.77 27.20
C LEU A 282 0.21 13.84 26.17
N VAL A 283 0.46 12.59 26.56
CA VAL A 283 1.09 11.59 25.67
C VAL A 283 0.20 11.28 24.46
N ALA A 284 -1.12 11.21 24.66
CA ALA A 284 -2.06 10.95 23.59
C ALA A 284 -3.45 11.52 23.92
N VAL A 285 -4.14 12.05 22.90
CA VAL A 285 -5.47 12.66 23.03
C VAL A 285 -6.30 12.37 21.78
N PRO A 286 -7.56 11.88 21.91
CA PRO A 286 -8.42 11.59 20.76
C PRO A 286 -8.96 12.89 20.15
N GLY A 287 -8.16 13.52 19.28
CA GLY A 287 -8.38 14.87 18.75
C GLY A 287 -9.77 15.08 18.14
N TRP A 288 -10.26 14.10 17.38
CA TRP A 288 -11.59 14.17 16.76
C TRP A 288 -12.73 14.24 17.78
N ALA A 289 -12.58 13.59 18.94
CA ALA A 289 -13.61 13.56 19.97
C ALA A 289 -13.57 14.82 20.87
N VAL A 290 -12.39 15.41 21.07
CA VAL A 290 -12.20 16.47 22.07
C VAL A 290 -12.34 17.89 21.53
N TRP A 291 -11.96 18.13 20.26
CA TRP A 291 -12.05 19.46 19.65
C TRP A 291 -13.50 19.82 19.33
N ARG A 292 -13.97 20.95 19.86
CA ARG A 292 -15.32 21.48 19.66
C ARG A 292 -15.31 22.75 18.83
N VAL A 293 -16.12 22.77 17.78
CA VAL A 293 -16.32 23.93 16.90
C VAL A 293 -17.07 25.02 17.65
N GLN A 294 -16.59 26.26 17.56
CA GLN A 294 -17.29 27.43 18.09
C GLN A 294 -18.09 28.13 16.99
N PRO A 295 -19.32 28.62 17.29
CA PRO A 295 -20.02 28.56 18.57
C PRO A 295 -20.90 27.30 18.76
N SER A 296 -20.95 26.39 17.78
CA SER A 296 -21.92 25.27 17.77
C SER A 296 -21.73 24.24 18.89
N GLY A 297 -20.51 24.13 19.44
CA GLY A 297 -20.15 23.14 20.46
C GLY A 297 -20.01 21.70 19.94
N GLN A 298 -20.26 21.48 18.65
CA GLN A 298 -20.15 20.17 18.00
C GLN A 298 -18.70 19.71 17.94
N THR A 299 -18.47 18.41 18.12
CA THR A 299 -17.12 17.85 18.00
C THR A 299 -16.75 17.66 16.53
N LEU A 300 -15.44 17.63 16.24
CA LEU A 300 -14.97 17.28 14.89
C LEU A 300 -15.44 15.89 14.45
N HIS A 301 -15.53 14.94 15.39
CA HIS A 301 -16.10 13.61 15.16
C HIS A 301 -17.56 13.67 14.70
N GLN A 302 -18.40 14.52 15.33
CA GLN A 302 -19.79 14.69 14.90
C GLN A 302 -19.89 15.25 13.49
N LEU A 303 -19.02 16.19 13.12
CA LEU A 303 -18.96 16.70 11.74
C LEU A 303 -18.48 15.64 10.74
N ARG A 304 -17.52 14.80 11.14
CA ARG A 304 -17.04 13.68 10.34
C ARG A 304 -18.14 12.64 10.08
N VAL A 305 -18.87 12.25 11.11
CA VAL A 305 -20.02 11.33 10.97
C VAL A 305 -21.10 11.94 10.09
N LYS A 306 -21.36 13.25 10.24
CA LYS A 306 -22.31 13.96 9.38
C LYS A 306 -21.87 13.92 7.91
N LEU A 307 -20.61 14.23 7.62
CA LEU A 307 -20.06 14.14 6.26
C LEU A 307 -20.26 12.75 5.66
N LEU A 308 -19.96 11.70 6.41
CA LEU A 308 -20.10 10.33 5.92
C LEU A 308 -21.55 9.94 5.67
N LYS A 309 -22.50 10.43 6.47
CA LYS A 309 -23.95 10.26 6.23
C LYS A 309 -24.39 10.98 4.97
N ASP A 310 -24.02 12.26 4.83
CA ASP A 310 -24.35 13.08 3.66
C ASP A 310 -23.82 12.41 2.37
N VAL A 311 -22.57 11.91 2.39
CA VAL A 311 -21.98 11.15 1.26
C VAL A 311 -22.72 9.84 0.99
N ALA A 312 -23.12 9.09 2.03
CA ALA A 312 -23.85 7.84 1.85
C ALA A 312 -25.24 8.04 1.22
N GLU A 313 -25.91 9.15 1.55
CA GLU A 313 -27.19 9.60 0.99
C GLU A 313 -27.04 10.15 -0.45
N GLU A 314 -26.00 10.93 -0.74
CA GLU A 314 -25.70 11.40 -2.11
C GLU A 314 -25.51 10.24 -3.09
N VAL A 315 -24.78 9.19 -2.67
CA VAL A 315 -24.61 7.95 -3.44
C VAL A 315 -25.96 7.22 -3.66
N GLU A 316 -26.99 7.48 -2.84
CA GLU A 316 -28.35 6.91 -3.03
C GLU A 316 -29.11 7.60 -4.13
N ALA A 317 -28.97 8.91 -4.22
CA ALA A 317 -29.69 9.74 -5.16
C ALA A 317 -29.14 9.63 -6.59
N ASP A 318 -27.83 9.43 -6.76
CA ASP A 318 -27.16 9.57 -8.05
C ASP A 318 -27.06 8.29 -8.91
N HIS A 319 -27.32 7.08 -8.38
CA HIS A 319 -26.96 5.83 -9.08
C HIS A 319 -28.15 5.11 -9.75
N ALA A 320 -28.10 5.02 -11.09
CA ALA A 320 -28.89 4.10 -11.92
C ALA A 320 -28.20 2.72 -12.16
N GLY A 321 -27.15 2.38 -11.41
CA GLY A 321 -26.44 1.07 -11.32
C GLY A 321 -25.01 1.23 -10.77
N PRO A 322 -24.21 0.17 -10.46
CA PRO A 322 -24.53 -1.16 -9.94
C PRO A 322 -24.71 -1.11 -8.39
N HIS A 323 -25.79 -1.73 -7.93
CA HIS A 323 -26.37 -1.56 -6.58
C HIS A 323 -25.54 -2.17 -5.44
N GLU A 324 -24.61 -3.09 -5.70
CA GLU A 324 -24.00 -3.93 -4.66
C GLU A 324 -22.90 -3.25 -3.84
N GLU A 325 -21.97 -2.51 -4.47
CA GLU A 325 -20.84 -1.87 -3.75
C GLU A 325 -21.30 -0.73 -2.84
N ALA A 326 -22.22 0.12 -3.33
CA ALA A 326 -22.84 1.18 -2.54
C ALA A 326 -23.64 0.62 -1.35
N GLN A 327 -24.37 -0.47 -1.56
CA GLN A 327 -25.07 -1.16 -0.48
C GLN A 327 -24.12 -1.78 0.54
N ALA A 328 -23.02 -2.38 0.09
CA ALA A 328 -22.00 -2.91 0.97
C ALA A 328 -21.38 -1.80 1.83
N ALA A 329 -21.06 -0.64 1.24
CA ALA A 329 -20.55 0.51 1.97
C ALA A 329 -21.52 1.02 3.03
N ARG A 330 -22.82 1.11 2.71
CA ARG A 330 -23.86 1.47 3.68
C ARG A 330 -24.00 0.45 4.81
N HIS A 331 -23.98 -0.83 4.48
CA HIS A 331 -24.08 -1.89 5.49
C HIS A 331 -22.93 -1.80 6.50
N ARG A 332 -21.69 -1.57 6.02
CA ARG A 332 -20.53 -1.32 6.87
C ARG A 332 -20.69 -0.08 7.73
N PHE A 333 -21.11 1.03 7.12
CA PHE A 333 -21.34 2.28 7.83
C PHE A 333 -22.33 2.12 9.00
N THR A 334 -23.49 1.51 8.73
CA THR A 334 -24.51 1.24 9.76
C THR A 334 -23.98 0.33 10.86
N LEU A 335 -23.26 -0.75 10.49
CA LEU A 335 -22.67 -1.67 11.46
C LEU A 335 -21.66 -0.98 12.39
N LEU A 336 -20.83 -0.08 11.85
CA LEU A 336 -19.85 0.68 12.64
C LEU A 336 -20.52 1.74 13.53
N GLU A 337 -21.58 2.40 13.07
CA GLU A 337 -22.37 3.30 13.93
C GLU A 337 -23.03 2.54 15.10
N GLU A 338 -23.61 1.37 14.83
CA GLU A 338 -24.15 0.49 15.88
C GLU A 338 -23.06 0.05 16.86
N ALA A 339 -21.92 -0.41 16.34
CA ALA A 339 -20.79 -0.84 17.17
C ALA A 339 -20.25 0.31 18.04
N ARG A 340 -20.26 1.55 17.54
CA ARG A 340 -19.90 2.75 18.32
C ARG A 340 -20.91 3.02 19.43
N ALA A 341 -22.21 2.99 19.14
CA ALA A 341 -23.24 3.17 20.15
C ALA A 341 -23.17 2.10 21.24
N ASP A 342 -22.92 0.84 20.85
CA ASP A 342 -22.73 -0.29 21.76
C ASP A 342 -21.49 -0.13 22.64
N ALA A 343 -20.37 0.33 22.07
CA ALA A 343 -19.15 0.63 22.81
C ALA A 343 -19.34 1.77 23.82
N GLU A 344 -20.04 2.85 23.44
CA GLU A 344 -20.38 3.95 24.35
C GLU A 344 -21.35 3.54 25.46
N ALA A 345 -22.22 2.58 25.19
CA ALA A 345 -23.10 1.96 26.19
C ALA A 345 -22.39 0.94 27.10
N GLY A 346 -21.07 0.75 26.96
CA GLY A 346 -20.27 -0.20 27.74
C GLY A 346 -20.50 -1.67 27.38
N ARG A 347 -21.08 -1.96 26.20
CA ARG A 347 -21.37 -3.32 25.71
C ARG A 347 -20.70 -3.52 24.35
N PRO A 348 -19.35 -3.50 24.26
CA PRO A 348 -18.65 -3.58 22.99
C PRO A 348 -19.01 -4.86 22.24
N ARG A 349 -19.21 -4.73 20.93
CA ARG A 349 -19.60 -5.84 20.05
C ARG A 349 -18.42 -6.79 19.87
N THR A 350 -18.65 -8.09 20.01
CA THR A 350 -17.62 -9.14 19.91
C THR A 350 -17.87 -10.01 18.70
N LEU A 351 -16.84 -10.24 17.89
CA LEU A 351 -16.88 -11.05 16.67
C LEU A 351 -15.54 -11.76 16.50
N THR A 352 -15.50 -12.88 15.78
CA THR A 352 -14.21 -13.40 15.28
C THR A 352 -13.64 -12.47 14.21
N VAL A 353 -12.31 -12.45 14.02
CA VAL A 353 -11.70 -11.65 12.94
C VAL A 353 -12.30 -12.04 11.58
N ARG A 354 -12.56 -13.33 11.34
CA ARG A 354 -13.18 -13.84 10.12
C ARG A 354 -14.58 -13.27 9.88
N GLU A 355 -15.44 -13.26 10.91
CA GLU A 355 -16.76 -12.64 10.81
C GLU A 355 -16.67 -11.13 10.61
N PHE A 356 -15.72 -10.49 11.28
CA PHE A 356 -15.49 -9.06 11.18
C PHE A 356 -15.09 -8.63 9.76
N ILE A 357 -14.04 -9.21 9.19
CA ILE A 357 -13.56 -8.83 7.85
C ILE A 357 -14.56 -9.18 6.74
N LYS A 358 -15.43 -10.16 6.97
CA LYS A 358 -16.49 -10.54 6.03
C LYS A 358 -17.46 -9.40 5.73
N HIS A 359 -17.63 -8.44 6.65
CA HIS A 359 -18.43 -7.23 6.38
C HIS A 359 -17.82 -6.34 5.27
N TRP A 360 -16.54 -6.48 4.99
CA TRP A 360 -15.84 -5.85 3.85
C TRP A 360 -15.83 -6.72 2.58
N GLY A 361 -16.53 -7.86 2.59
CA GLY A 361 -16.60 -8.76 1.44
C GLY A 361 -15.31 -9.55 1.19
N VAL A 362 -14.39 -9.56 2.15
CA VAL A 362 -13.12 -10.29 2.06
C VAL A 362 -13.14 -11.52 2.96
N GLU A 363 -12.43 -12.57 2.54
CA GLU A 363 -12.29 -13.82 3.30
C GLU A 363 -10.95 -13.94 4.02
N ASP A 364 -9.94 -13.22 3.51
CA ASP A 364 -8.56 -13.21 3.99
C ASP A 364 -8.11 -11.73 4.11
N ARG A 365 -7.23 -11.41 5.06
CA ARG A 365 -6.67 -10.07 5.26
C ARG A 365 -5.56 -9.85 4.25
N ASP A 366 -5.85 -9.03 3.24
CA ASP A 366 -4.82 -8.43 2.40
C ASP A 366 -4.49 -7.00 2.85
N ARG A 367 -3.40 -6.45 2.29
CA ARG A 367 -2.96 -5.09 2.62
C ARG A 367 -4.02 -4.03 2.35
N THR A 368 -4.74 -4.16 1.23
CA THR A 368 -5.74 -3.18 0.80
C THR A 368 -6.95 -3.21 1.73
N ALA A 369 -7.46 -4.40 2.01
CA ALA A 369 -8.55 -4.65 2.93
C ALA A 369 -8.21 -4.19 4.34
N SER A 370 -7.00 -4.47 4.83
CA SER A 370 -6.56 -4.05 6.16
C SER A 370 -6.51 -2.53 6.30
N VAL A 371 -6.00 -1.82 5.26
CA VAL A 371 -6.00 -0.35 5.23
C VAL A 371 -7.42 0.20 5.19
N GLN A 372 -8.30 -0.41 4.39
CA GLN A 372 -9.69 0.00 4.28
C GLN A 372 -10.45 -0.19 5.61
N ILE A 373 -10.33 -1.35 6.24
CA ILE A 373 -10.94 -1.66 7.54
C ILE A 373 -10.47 -0.68 8.61
N ASP A 374 -9.16 -0.44 8.68
CA ASP A 374 -8.55 0.47 9.64
C ASP A 374 -9.00 1.93 9.42
N ALA A 375 -9.12 2.37 8.17
CA ALA A 375 -9.65 3.68 7.84
C ALA A 375 -11.13 3.83 8.23
N ASP A 376 -11.95 2.81 7.95
CA ASP A 376 -13.36 2.80 8.29
C ASP A 376 -13.55 2.80 9.82
N LEU A 377 -12.83 1.97 10.57
CA LEU A 377 -12.82 2.01 12.04
C LEU A 377 -12.43 3.39 12.58
N ALA A 378 -11.33 3.96 12.08
CA ALA A 378 -10.86 5.29 12.50
C ALA A 378 -11.90 6.38 12.21
N ASN A 379 -12.61 6.30 11.08
CA ASN A 379 -13.70 7.20 10.69
C ASN A 379 -14.90 7.15 11.65
N HIS A 380 -15.13 6.01 12.30
CA HIS A 380 -16.13 5.88 13.37
C HIS A 380 -15.55 6.05 14.78
N GLY A 381 -14.25 6.33 14.91
CA GLY A 381 -13.59 6.48 16.21
C GLY A 381 -13.54 5.18 17.00
N LEU A 382 -13.46 4.08 16.26
CA LEU A 382 -13.42 2.71 16.77
C LEU A 382 -12.03 2.13 16.59
N THR A 383 -11.72 1.13 17.40
CA THR A 383 -10.58 0.23 17.23
C THR A 383 -11.00 -1.18 17.65
N THR A 384 -10.13 -2.16 17.46
CA THR A 384 -10.36 -3.55 17.85
C THR A 384 -9.37 -3.94 18.95
N VAL A 385 -9.85 -4.66 19.96
CA VAL A 385 -9.02 -5.23 21.02
C VAL A 385 -9.31 -6.73 21.13
N PRO A 386 -8.31 -7.61 20.95
CA PRO A 386 -6.96 -7.31 20.42
C PRO A 386 -7.01 -6.73 18.99
N ASP A 387 -5.92 -6.12 18.53
CA ASP A 387 -5.83 -5.61 17.16
C ASP A 387 -6.08 -6.76 16.16
N PHE A 388 -7.08 -6.59 15.29
CA PHE A 388 -7.49 -7.59 14.32
C PHE A 388 -6.36 -7.99 13.35
N ARG A 389 -5.28 -7.20 13.24
CA ARG A 389 -4.11 -7.49 12.38
C ARG A 389 -3.11 -8.43 13.06
N THR A 390 -3.05 -8.41 14.39
CA THR A 390 -1.99 -9.08 15.17
C THR A 390 -2.41 -10.44 15.74
N VAL A 391 -3.59 -10.95 15.36
CA VAL A 391 -4.13 -12.22 15.86
C VAL A 391 -4.57 -13.16 14.72
N GLY A 392 -4.93 -14.41 15.02
CA GLY A 392 -5.50 -15.37 14.07
C GLY A 392 -6.88 -14.94 13.53
N LEU A 393 -7.33 -15.57 12.44
CA LEU A 393 -8.64 -15.28 11.83
C LEU A 393 -9.82 -15.73 12.72
N ASP A 394 -9.62 -16.77 13.51
CA ASP A 394 -10.69 -17.35 14.33
C ASP A 394 -10.63 -16.83 15.78
N ARG A 395 -9.67 -15.93 16.09
CA ARG A 395 -9.61 -15.19 17.36
C ARG A 395 -10.78 -14.21 17.48
N THR A 396 -11.39 -14.18 18.66
CA THR A 396 -12.41 -13.18 19.01
C THR A 396 -11.77 -11.82 19.28
N ILE A 397 -12.33 -10.78 18.67
CA ILE A 397 -12.00 -9.37 18.89
C ILE A 397 -13.22 -8.62 19.41
N ARG A 398 -12.97 -7.52 20.11
CA ARG A 398 -14.00 -6.60 20.57
C ARG A 398 -13.84 -5.27 19.84
N ILE A 399 -14.92 -4.76 19.28
CA ILE A 399 -14.96 -3.42 18.69
C ILE A 399 -15.22 -2.43 19.83
N VAL A 400 -14.22 -1.61 20.13
CA VAL A 400 -14.25 -0.64 21.23
C VAL A 400 -14.06 0.77 20.68
N GLY A 401 -14.52 1.78 21.42
CA GLY A 401 -14.15 3.16 21.11
C GLY A 401 -12.64 3.36 21.30
N LEU A 402 -12.04 4.24 20.51
CA LEU A 402 -10.65 4.66 20.73
C LEU A 402 -10.51 5.11 22.20
N PRO A 403 -9.64 4.45 22.99
CA PRO A 403 -9.43 4.86 24.38
C PRO A 403 -8.85 6.28 24.42
N GLU A 404 -9.05 6.98 25.54
CA GLU A 404 -8.29 8.19 25.85
C GLU A 404 -6.81 7.82 25.95
N GLY A 405 -6.10 7.81 24.82
CA GLY A 405 -4.66 7.55 24.83
C GLY A 405 -4.06 6.78 23.65
N ASP A 406 -4.80 6.38 22.62
CA ASP A 406 -4.20 5.56 21.55
C ASP A 406 -4.70 5.95 20.15
N ASP A 407 -4.36 7.17 19.73
CA ASP A 407 -4.25 7.52 18.32
C ASP A 407 -2.75 7.56 18.00
N ALA A 408 -2.18 6.44 17.56
CA ALA A 408 -0.85 6.30 16.94
C ALA A 408 0.10 7.49 17.18
N ALA A 409 0.52 7.67 18.43
CA ALA A 409 1.64 8.52 18.79
C ALA A 409 2.80 7.56 19.06
N THR A 410 3.77 7.58 18.17
CA THR A 410 5.08 6.95 18.32
C THR A 410 5.58 7.18 19.75
N VAL A 411 5.81 6.09 20.48
CA VAL A 411 6.53 6.13 21.75
C VAL A 411 7.94 6.63 21.45
N VAL A 412 8.20 7.91 21.69
CA VAL A 412 9.56 8.43 21.78
C VAL A 412 9.94 8.30 23.24
N GLU A 413 10.82 7.35 23.57
CA GLU A 413 11.38 7.25 24.92
C GLU A 413 12.07 8.57 25.31
N PRO A 414 11.87 9.07 26.55
CA PRO A 414 12.53 10.28 27.00
C PRO A 414 13.97 9.94 27.41
N GLY A 415 14.95 10.20 26.53
CA GLY A 415 16.34 9.99 26.94
C GLY A 415 17.48 10.14 25.93
N VAL A 416 17.24 10.54 24.68
CA VAL A 416 18.36 10.72 23.72
C VAL A 416 18.41 12.17 23.23
N ASP A 417 19.62 12.73 23.36
CA ASP A 417 19.99 14.12 23.15
C ASP A 417 19.49 14.66 21.81
N SER A 418 18.80 15.80 21.87
CA SER A 418 18.10 16.42 20.76
C SER A 418 19.00 17.44 20.07
N SER A 419 19.60 17.03 18.95
CA SER A 419 20.03 18.00 17.94
C SER A 419 19.98 17.35 16.56
N GLU A 420 19.33 18.06 15.64
CA GLU A 420 19.17 17.77 14.21
C GLU A 420 18.24 16.60 13.86
N LEU A 421 16.93 16.85 13.83
CA LEU A 421 15.99 16.24 12.89
C LEU A 421 14.79 17.19 12.72
N VAL A 422 14.65 17.74 11.52
CA VAL A 422 13.51 18.57 11.11
C VAL A 422 12.32 17.61 10.91
N PRO A 423 11.14 17.84 11.53
CA PRO A 423 10.04 16.88 11.43
C PRO A 423 9.38 16.99 10.04
N SER A 424 9.60 15.99 9.18
CA SER A 424 8.79 15.76 7.98
C SER A 424 7.45 15.13 8.39
N ALA A 425 6.35 15.71 7.91
CA ALA A 425 4.98 15.30 8.20
C ALA A 425 4.57 13.99 7.49
N SER A 426 5.17 12.86 7.88
CA SER A 426 4.85 11.52 7.35
C SER A 426 4.63 10.48 8.45
N ASP A 427 3.80 10.81 9.45
CA ASP A 427 3.41 9.88 10.52
C ASP A 427 2.14 9.06 10.16
N GLU A 428 1.91 8.74 8.88
CA GLU A 428 0.75 7.93 8.43
C GLU A 428 1.12 6.56 7.82
N GLU A 429 2.39 6.16 7.77
CA GLU A 429 2.79 4.86 7.17
C GLU A 429 3.69 4.02 8.09
N SER A 430 3.16 3.60 9.25
CA SER A 430 3.66 2.39 9.93
C SER A 430 2.60 1.30 9.85
N ILE A 431 2.28 0.83 8.64
CA ILE A 431 1.54 -0.43 8.50
C ILE A 431 2.53 -1.52 8.85
N ASP A 432 2.29 -2.17 9.98
CA ASP A 432 3.13 -3.20 10.57
C ASP A 432 3.22 -4.41 9.61
N VAL A 433 4.26 -4.43 8.78
CA VAL A 433 4.52 -5.54 7.85
C VAL A 433 5.24 -6.63 8.64
N GLY A 434 4.50 -7.52 9.31
CA GLY A 434 5.09 -8.65 10.01
C GLY A 434 4.09 -9.60 10.65
N LEU A 435 4.46 -10.88 10.75
CA LEU A 435 3.77 -11.85 11.62
C LEU A 435 4.08 -11.50 13.08
N THR A 436 3.05 -11.36 13.89
CA THR A 436 3.15 -11.19 15.35
C THR A 436 3.00 -12.52 16.07
N LEU A 437 3.33 -12.55 17.36
CA LEU A 437 3.15 -13.74 18.19
C LEU A 437 1.69 -14.20 18.26
N GLY A 438 0.75 -13.27 18.30
CA GLY A 438 -0.68 -13.56 18.27
C GLY A 438 -1.15 -14.24 16.97
N ASN A 439 -0.45 -14.06 15.84
CA ASN A 439 -0.77 -14.77 14.60
C ASN A 439 -0.29 -16.24 14.59
N LEU A 440 0.59 -16.62 15.52
CA LEU A 440 1.17 -17.97 15.62
C LEU A 440 0.39 -18.87 16.58
N LEU A 441 -0.25 -18.28 17.59
CA LEU A 441 -1.06 -19.00 18.56
C LEU A 441 -2.23 -19.70 17.85
N PRO A 442 -2.42 -21.02 18.04
CA PRO A 442 -3.58 -21.73 17.51
C PRO A 442 -4.86 -21.21 18.15
N ASP A 443 -5.87 -20.89 17.34
CA ASP A 443 -7.14 -20.32 17.83
C ASP A 443 -7.96 -21.32 18.70
N GLU A 444 -7.70 -22.63 18.58
CA GLU A 444 -8.42 -23.70 19.28
C GLU A 444 -7.74 -24.21 20.58
N MET A 445 -6.49 -23.84 20.84
CA MET A 445 -5.75 -24.33 22.01
C MET A 445 -5.73 -23.30 23.14
N SER A 446 -6.39 -23.62 24.26
CA SER A 446 -6.17 -22.93 25.53
C SER A 446 -4.87 -23.41 26.16
N LEU A 447 -4.11 -22.50 26.79
CA LEU A 447 -2.91 -22.86 27.53
C LEU A 447 -3.23 -23.86 28.66
N THR A 448 -2.66 -25.05 28.57
CA THR A 448 -2.64 -26.00 29.70
C THR A 448 -1.52 -25.63 30.67
N TRP A 449 -1.85 -25.54 31.96
CA TRP A 449 -0.92 -25.15 33.01
C TRP A 449 -1.17 -25.89 34.33
N VAL A 450 -0.18 -25.88 35.21
CA VAL A 450 -0.25 -26.48 36.55
C VAL A 450 0.15 -25.48 37.64
N SER A 451 -0.33 -25.71 38.86
CA SER A 451 0.02 -24.89 40.03
C SER A 451 1.49 -25.07 40.44
N PRO A 452 2.15 -24.06 41.05
CA PRO A 452 3.49 -24.22 41.63
C PRO A 452 3.58 -25.28 42.73
N THR A 453 2.43 -25.70 43.29
CA THR A 453 2.31 -26.74 44.31
C THR A 453 1.85 -28.09 43.76
N ALA A 454 1.79 -28.24 42.43
CA ALA A 454 1.40 -29.50 41.77
C ALA A 454 2.39 -30.63 42.08
N SER A 455 1.98 -31.87 41.81
CA SER A 455 2.87 -33.04 41.91
C SER A 455 3.52 -33.35 40.54
N PHE A 456 4.57 -34.17 40.54
CA PHE A 456 5.16 -34.64 39.29
C PHE A 456 4.14 -35.44 38.46
N GLU A 457 3.33 -36.27 39.10
CA GLU A 457 2.33 -37.11 38.46
C GLU A 457 1.28 -36.27 37.74
N GLU A 458 0.83 -35.16 38.34
CA GLU A 458 -0.11 -34.23 37.71
C GLU A 458 0.50 -33.60 36.45
N ALA A 459 1.70 -33.04 36.55
CA ALA A 459 2.39 -32.40 35.42
C ALA A 459 2.74 -33.40 34.31
N ILE A 460 3.26 -34.58 34.67
CA ILE A 460 3.58 -35.66 33.72
C ILE A 460 2.31 -36.13 33.00
N THR A 461 1.20 -36.28 33.73
CA THR A 461 -0.08 -36.70 33.13
C THR A 461 -0.57 -35.64 32.16
N ALA A 462 -0.59 -34.37 32.55
CA ALA A 462 -0.99 -33.26 31.66
C ALA A 462 -0.11 -33.20 30.41
N MET A 463 1.22 -33.37 30.56
CA MET A 463 2.15 -33.41 29.43
C MET A 463 1.95 -34.64 28.54
N GLN A 464 1.60 -35.82 29.08
CA GLN A 464 1.39 -37.02 28.26
C GLN A 464 0.05 -37.06 27.54
N VAL A 465 -1.02 -36.56 28.16
CA VAL A 465 -2.37 -36.59 27.59
C VAL A 465 -2.43 -35.76 26.31
N ASP A 466 -1.82 -34.58 26.34
CA ASP A 466 -1.84 -33.62 25.24
C ASP A 466 -0.51 -33.59 24.44
N ASP A 467 0.40 -34.54 24.70
CA ASP A 467 1.72 -34.70 24.05
C ASP A 467 2.61 -33.44 24.09
N PHE A 468 2.63 -32.76 25.24
CA PHE A 468 3.45 -31.59 25.46
C PHE A 468 4.87 -31.94 25.93
N SER A 469 5.85 -31.20 25.40
CA SER A 469 7.25 -31.27 25.84
C SER A 469 7.55 -30.42 27.08
N GLN A 470 6.69 -29.44 27.36
CA GLN A 470 6.75 -28.56 28.51
C GLN A 470 5.34 -28.07 28.90
N ILE A 471 5.18 -27.70 30.16
CA ILE A 471 3.94 -27.14 30.70
C ILE A 471 4.23 -25.84 31.46
N ALA A 472 3.31 -24.88 31.35
CA ALA A 472 3.38 -23.63 32.10
C ALA A 472 3.10 -23.88 33.59
N VAL A 473 3.82 -23.16 34.46
CA VAL A 473 3.54 -23.15 35.89
C VAL A 473 3.02 -21.78 36.30
N LEU A 474 1.73 -21.70 36.59
CA LEU A 474 0.99 -20.48 36.87
C LEU A 474 0.36 -20.55 38.27
N ALA A 475 0.43 -19.48 39.05
CA ALA A 475 -0.36 -19.38 40.29
C ALA A 475 -1.81 -18.97 39.99
N ASP A 476 -1.97 -18.13 38.97
CA ASP A 476 -3.21 -17.65 38.38
C ASP A 476 -2.92 -17.28 36.90
N PRO A 477 -3.93 -16.96 36.05
CA PRO A 477 -3.72 -16.66 34.64
C PRO A 477 -2.70 -15.54 34.33
N HIS A 478 -2.39 -14.66 35.28
CA HIS A 478 -1.47 -13.53 35.11
C HIS A 478 -0.08 -13.79 35.73
N THR A 479 -0.01 -14.65 36.75
CA THR A 479 1.21 -14.87 37.55
C THR A 479 1.98 -16.13 37.13
N LEU A 480 2.96 -15.96 36.25
CA LEU A 480 3.86 -17.02 35.77
C LEU A 480 5.05 -17.27 36.71
N HIS A 481 5.18 -18.50 37.21
CA HIS A 481 6.32 -18.95 38.01
C HIS A 481 7.46 -19.56 37.19
N GLY A 482 7.17 -20.04 35.98
CA GLY A 482 8.14 -20.64 35.08
C GLY A 482 7.53 -21.75 34.24
N ALA A 483 8.36 -22.71 33.85
CA ALA A 483 7.95 -23.89 33.09
C ALA A 483 8.55 -25.16 33.69
N VAL A 484 7.90 -26.29 33.42
CA VAL A 484 8.44 -27.63 33.67
C VAL A 484 8.48 -28.38 32.36
N SER A 485 9.61 -29.01 32.05
CA SER A 485 9.82 -29.81 30.84
C SER A 485 10.30 -31.20 31.21
N TRP A 486 10.28 -32.13 30.24
CA TRP A 486 10.86 -33.46 30.45
C TRP A 486 12.33 -33.39 30.89
N GLU A 487 13.08 -32.44 30.34
CA GLU A 487 14.47 -32.17 30.71
C GLU A 487 14.59 -31.68 32.16
N SER A 488 13.74 -30.74 32.59
CA SER A 488 13.81 -30.18 33.95
C SER A 488 13.41 -31.20 35.01
N ILE A 489 12.41 -32.05 34.73
CA ILE A 489 12.01 -33.18 35.58
C ILE A 489 13.18 -34.17 35.72
N ALA A 490 13.76 -34.59 34.59
CA ALA A 490 14.87 -35.55 34.59
C ALA A 490 16.10 -34.99 35.31
N ALA A 491 16.45 -33.72 35.07
CA ALA A 491 17.57 -33.06 35.74
C ALA A 491 17.36 -32.92 37.25
N ALA A 492 16.15 -32.60 37.70
CA ALA A 492 15.81 -32.51 39.12
C ALA A 492 15.94 -33.90 39.79
N LYS A 493 15.29 -34.93 39.23
CA LYS A 493 15.33 -36.30 39.76
C LYS A 493 16.70 -36.96 39.70
N HIS A 494 17.52 -36.60 38.72
CA HIS A 494 18.90 -37.08 38.63
C HIS A 494 19.78 -36.45 39.71
N ARG A 495 19.57 -35.17 40.02
CA ARG A 495 20.31 -34.44 41.07
C ARG A 495 19.91 -34.91 42.47
N ASP A 496 18.62 -35.16 42.67
CA ASP A 496 18.05 -35.63 43.93
C ASP A 496 16.82 -36.51 43.66
N ALA A 497 16.86 -37.76 44.13
CA ALA A 497 15.77 -38.72 43.96
C ALA A 497 14.48 -38.26 44.68
N ASP A 498 14.65 -37.58 45.82
CA ASP A 498 13.57 -37.07 46.66
C ASP A 498 13.15 -35.64 46.27
N ALA A 499 13.68 -35.11 45.15
CA ALA A 499 13.30 -33.80 44.63
C ALA A 499 11.78 -33.67 44.53
N THR A 500 11.29 -32.48 44.87
CA THR A 500 9.88 -32.09 44.75
C THR A 500 9.61 -31.47 43.39
N PHE A 501 8.33 -31.30 43.03
CA PHE A 501 7.94 -30.65 41.79
C PHE A 501 8.53 -29.22 41.68
N SER A 502 8.57 -28.48 42.80
CA SER A 502 9.10 -27.11 42.84
C SER A 502 10.58 -27.01 42.46
N ASP A 503 11.33 -28.09 42.65
CA ASP A 503 12.76 -28.18 42.31
C ASP A 503 12.98 -28.38 40.80
N ALA A 504 11.96 -28.85 40.07
CA ALA A 504 11.98 -29.02 38.63
C ALA A 504 11.49 -27.77 37.86
N ILE A 505 10.96 -26.75 38.54
CA ILE A 505 10.48 -25.52 37.90
C ILE A 505 11.68 -24.70 37.39
N ASP A 506 11.78 -24.53 36.07
CA ASP A 506 12.68 -23.55 35.48
C ASP A 506 12.10 -22.14 35.64
N ARG A 507 12.52 -21.47 36.71
CA ARG A 507 12.11 -20.08 37.02
C ARG A 507 12.66 -19.06 36.01
N ARG A 508 13.70 -19.40 35.23
CA ARG A 508 14.23 -18.47 34.20
C ARG A 508 13.23 -18.32 33.05
N ALA A 509 12.41 -19.34 32.80
CA ALA A 509 11.36 -19.29 31.79
C ALA A 509 10.34 -18.16 32.05
N ALA A 510 10.14 -17.74 33.31
CA ALA A 510 9.27 -16.61 33.66
C ALA A 510 9.76 -15.25 33.12
N THR A 511 11.01 -15.16 32.66
CA THR A 511 11.56 -13.93 32.05
C THR A 511 11.35 -13.85 30.54
N ARG A 512 10.81 -14.91 29.92
CA ARG A 512 10.66 -15.05 28.46
C ARG A 512 9.21 -14.80 28.03
N VAL A 513 8.60 -13.76 28.58
CA VAL A 513 7.20 -13.41 28.32
C VAL A 513 7.13 -12.19 27.43
N PHE A 514 6.36 -12.30 26.35
CA PHE A 514 6.19 -11.25 25.35
C PHE A 514 4.71 -11.01 25.09
N ASP A 515 4.35 -9.80 24.69
CA ASP A 515 2.97 -9.48 24.35
C ASP A 515 2.61 -10.00 22.96
N TYR A 516 1.33 -10.30 22.74
CA TYR A 516 0.83 -10.88 21.49
C TYR A 516 1.13 -10.03 20.23
N HIS A 517 1.27 -8.71 20.39
CA HIS A 517 1.53 -7.77 19.30
C HIS A 517 3.01 -7.65 18.94
N VAL A 518 3.92 -8.28 19.71
CA VAL A 518 5.35 -8.31 19.39
C VAL A 518 5.57 -9.06 18.08
N ARG A 519 6.48 -8.56 17.23
CA ARG A 519 6.82 -9.21 15.97
C ARG A 519 7.60 -10.49 16.22
N LEU A 520 7.30 -11.52 15.42
CA LEU A 520 8.00 -12.80 15.49
C LEU A 520 9.52 -12.64 15.31
N LEU A 521 9.96 -11.77 14.40
CA LEU A 521 11.38 -11.56 14.10
C LEU A 521 12.18 -11.08 15.32
N ASP A 522 11.56 -10.29 16.19
CA ASP A 522 12.22 -9.68 17.35
C ASP A 522 12.50 -10.71 18.45
N VAL A 523 11.76 -11.83 18.47
CA VAL A 523 11.90 -12.90 19.47
C VAL A 523 12.64 -14.13 18.97
N LEU A 524 12.94 -14.24 17.68
CA LEU A 524 13.59 -15.44 17.10
C LEU A 524 14.89 -15.81 17.81
N GLY A 525 15.71 -14.83 18.19
CA GLY A 525 16.96 -15.09 18.91
C GLY A 525 16.75 -15.64 20.33
N THR A 526 15.65 -15.29 20.99
CA THR A 526 15.26 -15.88 22.29
C THR A 526 14.72 -17.29 22.06
N LEU A 527 13.83 -17.46 21.08
CA LEU A 527 13.24 -18.76 20.76
C LEU A 527 14.29 -19.81 20.37
N GLN A 528 15.32 -19.44 19.61
CA GLN A 528 16.41 -20.34 19.23
C GLN A 528 17.29 -20.77 20.41
N ARG A 529 17.55 -19.85 21.35
CA ARG A 529 18.40 -20.13 22.52
C ARG A 529 17.67 -20.95 23.57
N ASP A 530 16.41 -20.64 23.78
CA ASP A 530 15.63 -21.11 24.92
C ASP A 530 14.56 -22.15 24.56
N GLY A 531 14.32 -22.38 23.26
CA GLY A 531 13.40 -23.39 22.71
C GLY A 531 11.93 -22.96 22.67
N PHE A 532 11.49 -22.16 23.63
CA PHE A 532 10.12 -21.66 23.73
C PHE A 532 10.03 -20.28 24.41
N ILE A 533 8.91 -19.60 24.19
CA ILE A 533 8.55 -18.33 24.84
C ILE A 533 7.09 -18.36 25.28
N PHE A 534 6.72 -17.48 26.21
CA PHE A 534 5.34 -17.28 26.64
C PHE A 534 4.75 -16.03 26.00
N VAL A 535 3.44 -16.07 25.74
CA VAL A 535 2.70 -14.96 25.15
C VAL A 535 1.60 -14.47 26.09
N ARG A 536 1.49 -13.15 26.25
CA ARG A 536 0.38 -12.47 26.93
C ARG A 536 -0.61 -11.90 25.93
N ASP A 537 -1.89 -11.95 26.27
CA ASP A 537 -2.94 -11.29 25.47
C ASP A 537 -3.18 -9.84 25.90
N ASP A 538 -4.27 -9.24 25.39
CA ASP A 538 -4.70 -7.88 25.70
C ASP A 538 -5.17 -7.67 27.14
N GLN A 539 -5.40 -8.75 27.90
CA GLN A 539 -5.81 -8.73 29.31
C GLN A 539 -4.63 -9.01 30.26
N GLU A 540 -3.40 -9.06 29.74
CA GLU A 540 -2.18 -9.47 30.46
C GLU A 540 -2.19 -10.94 30.93
N GLU A 541 -3.14 -11.75 30.43
CA GLU A 541 -3.21 -13.18 30.74
C GLU A 541 -2.20 -13.96 29.88
N ILE A 542 -1.53 -14.95 30.49
CA ILE A 542 -0.64 -15.85 29.77
C ILE A 542 -1.50 -16.82 28.97
N THR A 543 -1.54 -16.64 27.66
CA THR A 543 -2.47 -17.35 26.77
C THR A 543 -1.84 -18.48 25.99
N GLY A 544 -0.51 -18.54 25.91
CA GLY A 544 0.14 -19.58 25.14
C GLY A 544 1.64 -19.69 25.30
N ILE A 545 2.17 -20.81 24.79
CA ILE A 545 3.59 -21.08 24.60
C ILE A 545 3.83 -21.13 23.09
N ILE A 546 4.85 -20.43 22.61
CA ILE A 546 5.32 -20.54 21.22
C ILE A 546 6.65 -21.26 21.22
N THR A 547 6.77 -22.25 20.33
CA THR A 547 7.98 -23.06 20.14
C THR A 547 8.56 -22.88 18.73
N ALA A 548 9.77 -23.40 18.51
CA ALA A 548 10.33 -23.47 17.16
C ALA A 548 9.44 -24.28 16.19
N ALA A 549 8.69 -25.27 16.67
CA ALA A 549 7.78 -26.05 15.83
C ALA A 549 6.62 -25.19 15.29
N ASP A 550 6.09 -24.28 16.10
CA ASP A 550 5.03 -23.35 15.68
C ASP A 550 5.50 -22.39 14.60
N VAL A 551 6.72 -21.87 14.76
CA VAL A 551 7.36 -21.02 13.75
C VAL A 551 7.58 -21.76 12.45
N VAL A 552 8.12 -22.99 12.52
CA VAL A 552 8.33 -23.82 11.32
C VAL A 552 7.01 -24.13 10.62
N ARG A 553 5.97 -24.50 11.38
CA ARG A 553 4.62 -24.74 10.82
C ARG A 553 4.09 -23.49 10.10
N LYS A 554 4.15 -22.32 10.76
CA LYS A 554 3.65 -21.08 10.17
C LYS A 554 4.43 -20.68 8.91
N TYR A 555 5.76 -20.82 8.92
CA TYR A 555 6.56 -20.56 7.72
C TYR A 555 6.35 -21.59 6.63
N ASP A 556 6.12 -22.87 6.94
CA ASP A 556 5.76 -23.88 5.94
C ASP A 556 4.44 -23.53 5.25
N GLU A 557 3.42 -23.12 6.01
CA GLU A 557 2.14 -22.65 5.49
C GLU A 557 2.30 -21.47 4.51
N THR A 558 3.21 -20.53 4.80
CA THR A 558 3.48 -19.36 3.94
C THR A 558 4.40 -19.67 2.76
N ALA A 559 5.43 -20.51 2.96
CA ALA A 559 6.49 -20.76 1.97
C ALA A 559 6.13 -21.86 0.96
N THR A 560 5.40 -22.90 1.37
CA THR A 560 4.99 -24.00 0.46
C THR A 560 4.27 -23.49 -0.79
N PRO A 561 3.26 -22.59 -0.70
CA PRO A 561 2.62 -22.01 -1.88
C PRO A 561 3.60 -21.29 -2.80
N PHE A 562 4.56 -20.55 -2.22
CA PHE A 562 5.58 -19.82 -2.97
C PHE A 562 6.49 -20.77 -3.77
N PHE A 563 6.98 -21.85 -3.14
CA PHE A 563 7.77 -22.86 -3.83
C PHE A 563 6.99 -23.58 -4.93
N LEU A 564 5.74 -23.98 -4.67
CA LEU A 564 4.89 -24.63 -5.68
C LEU A 564 4.65 -23.73 -6.89
N ILE A 565 4.43 -22.44 -6.69
CA ILE A 565 4.28 -21.47 -7.78
C ILE A 565 5.59 -21.37 -8.58
N GLY A 566 6.73 -21.29 -7.91
CA GLY A 566 8.04 -21.26 -8.55
C GLY A 566 8.32 -22.52 -9.38
N GLU A 567 7.97 -23.70 -8.85
CA GLU A 567 8.09 -24.96 -9.60
C GLU A 567 7.17 -24.97 -10.83
N ILE A 568 5.92 -24.50 -10.71
CA ILE A 568 5.01 -24.42 -11.85
C ILE A 568 5.55 -23.47 -12.92
N ASP A 569 6.07 -22.29 -12.52
CA ASP A 569 6.69 -21.34 -13.45
C ASP A 569 7.86 -21.99 -14.19
N GLN A 570 8.74 -22.68 -13.48
CA GLN A 570 9.90 -23.37 -14.03
C GLN A 570 9.50 -24.50 -14.99
N GLU A 571 8.49 -25.30 -14.65
CA GLU A 571 7.99 -26.39 -15.49
C GLU A 571 7.33 -25.86 -16.77
N LEU A 572 6.53 -24.80 -16.67
CA LEU A 572 5.93 -24.13 -17.83
C LEU A 572 7.00 -23.53 -18.75
N ARG A 573 8.01 -22.88 -18.18
CA ARG A 573 9.13 -22.32 -18.92
C ARG A 573 9.88 -23.39 -19.71
N GLN A 574 10.23 -24.48 -19.04
CA GLN A 574 10.93 -25.60 -19.68
C GLN A 574 10.07 -26.30 -20.73
N LEU A 575 8.76 -26.41 -20.51
CA LEU A 575 7.84 -26.93 -21.52
C LEU A 575 7.90 -26.07 -22.79
N LEU A 576 7.75 -24.75 -22.67
CA LEU A 576 7.76 -23.87 -23.84
C LEU A 576 9.12 -23.85 -24.54
N GLN A 577 10.23 -23.80 -23.78
CA GLN A 577 11.59 -23.83 -24.32
C GLN A 577 11.89 -25.10 -25.15
N ASN A 578 11.32 -26.24 -24.75
CA ASN A 578 11.58 -27.52 -25.43
C ASN A 578 10.66 -27.76 -26.63
N THR A 579 9.49 -27.11 -26.68
CA THR A 579 8.47 -27.35 -27.71
C THR A 579 8.47 -26.29 -28.81
N PHE A 580 8.82 -25.04 -28.48
CA PHE A 580 8.71 -23.90 -29.39
C PHE A 580 10.04 -23.17 -29.58
N ASP A 581 10.21 -22.56 -30.74
CA ASP A 581 11.28 -21.60 -30.99
C ASP A 581 10.89 -20.18 -30.57
N ASP A 582 11.90 -19.32 -30.41
CA ASP A 582 11.74 -17.92 -30.00
C ASP A 582 10.73 -17.16 -30.87
N GLU A 583 10.73 -17.39 -32.19
CA GLU A 583 9.87 -16.66 -33.13
C GLU A 583 8.40 -17.03 -32.99
N THR A 584 8.06 -18.31 -32.78
CA THR A 584 6.68 -18.75 -32.51
C THR A 584 6.16 -18.12 -31.22
N VAL A 585 6.98 -18.12 -30.17
CA VAL A 585 6.61 -17.53 -28.88
C VAL A 585 6.45 -16.01 -28.97
N LYS A 586 7.36 -15.31 -29.67
CA LYS A 586 7.23 -13.88 -29.95
C LYS A 586 5.94 -13.57 -30.69
N GLN A 587 5.58 -14.37 -31.69
CA GLN A 587 4.38 -14.14 -32.47
C GLN A 587 3.11 -14.34 -31.64
N ALA A 588 3.04 -15.41 -30.84
CA ALA A 588 1.91 -15.64 -29.94
C ALA A 588 1.77 -14.52 -28.89
N CYS A 589 2.88 -14.06 -28.32
CA CYS A 589 2.89 -12.93 -27.40
C CYS A 589 2.40 -11.65 -28.09
N ARG A 590 2.92 -11.32 -29.28
CA ARG A 590 2.49 -10.14 -30.07
C ARG A 590 1.01 -10.17 -30.42
N SER A 591 0.46 -11.33 -30.77
CA SER A 591 -0.98 -11.48 -31.02
C SER A 591 -1.84 -11.19 -29.78
N ALA A 592 -1.30 -11.45 -28.59
CA ALA A 592 -1.90 -11.04 -27.31
C ALA A 592 -1.51 -9.61 -26.89
N GLY A 593 -0.75 -8.89 -27.72
CA GLY A 593 -0.18 -7.56 -27.51
C GLY A 593 1.09 -7.52 -26.63
N MET A 594 1.57 -8.66 -26.13
CA MET A 594 2.71 -8.77 -25.21
C MET A 594 4.05 -8.73 -25.96
N SER A 595 5.05 -8.04 -25.40
CA SER A 595 6.44 -8.14 -25.85
C SER A 595 7.10 -9.39 -25.24
N PHE A 596 7.92 -10.11 -26.01
CA PHE A 596 8.75 -11.21 -25.52
C PHE A 596 10.23 -10.85 -25.72
N LYS A 597 11.02 -10.91 -24.64
CA LYS A 597 12.47 -10.67 -24.67
C LYS A 597 13.22 -12.00 -24.79
N SER A 598 13.04 -12.88 -23.79
CA SER A 598 13.61 -14.22 -23.77
C SER A 598 12.75 -15.17 -22.96
N PHE A 599 13.04 -16.47 -23.10
CA PHE A 599 12.39 -17.49 -22.27
C PHE A 599 12.69 -17.33 -20.79
N ASP A 600 13.79 -16.70 -20.36
CA ASP A 600 14.19 -16.54 -18.94
C ASP A 600 13.48 -15.37 -18.25
N SER A 601 12.95 -14.42 -19.01
CA SER A 601 12.18 -13.30 -18.47
C SER A 601 10.67 -13.46 -18.64
N MET A 602 10.18 -14.68 -18.92
CA MET A 602 8.76 -14.90 -19.12
C MET A 602 7.97 -14.75 -17.82
N SER A 603 6.81 -14.10 -17.94
CA SER A 603 5.79 -13.94 -16.93
C SER A 603 4.63 -14.91 -17.18
N VAL A 604 3.84 -15.17 -16.13
CA VAL A 604 2.61 -15.99 -16.23
C VAL A 604 1.66 -15.51 -17.33
N GLY A 605 1.57 -14.20 -17.57
CA GLY A 605 0.75 -13.65 -18.66
C GLY A 605 1.25 -14.07 -20.04
N GLN A 606 2.57 -14.13 -20.25
CA GLN A 606 3.15 -14.59 -21.51
C GLN A 606 2.97 -16.10 -21.70
N TYR A 607 3.07 -16.91 -20.63
CA TYR A 607 2.73 -18.34 -20.72
C TYR A 607 1.27 -18.53 -21.13
N GLN A 608 0.35 -17.75 -20.55
CA GLN A 608 -1.06 -17.77 -20.94
C GLN A 608 -1.24 -17.40 -22.41
N ALA A 609 -0.55 -16.37 -22.90
CA ALA A 609 -0.64 -15.96 -24.30
C ALA A 609 -0.23 -17.08 -25.26
N VAL A 610 0.91 -17.74 -25.00
CA VAL A 610 1.41 -18.84 -25.84
C VAL A 610 0.49 -20.05 -25.78
N LEU A 611 0.07 -20.46 -24.59
CA LEU A 611 -0.76 -21.65 -24.41
C LEU A 611 -2.22 -21.43 -24.86
N ASN A 612 -2.69 -20.18 -24.92
CA ASN A 612 -4.02 -19.87 -25.43
C ASN A 612 -4.07 -19.81 -26.96
N ASP A 613 -2.92 -19.69 -27.63
CA ASP A 613 -2.84 -19.73 -29.09
C ASP A 613 -3.24 -21.12 -29.63
N PRO A 614 -4.20 -21.21 -30.58
CA PRO A 614 -4.68 -22.48 -31.11
C PRO A 614 -3.61 -23.33 -31.80
N ASP A 615 -2.67 -22.71 -32.46
CA ASP A 615 -1.67 -23.43 -33.25
C ASP A 615 -0.55 -23.94 -32.34
N CYS A 616 -0.12 -23.12 -31.37
CA CYS A 616 0.78 -23.55 -30.30
C CYS A 616 0.18 -24.71 -29.49
N TRP A 617 -1.12 -24.65 -29.14
CA TRP A 617 -1.78 -25.73 -28.41
C TRP A 617 -1.86 -27.05 -29.19
N LYS A 618 -2.08 -26.99 -30.51
CA LYS A 618 -2.05 -28.20 -31.37
C LYS A 618 -0.65 -28.81 -31.41
N GLN A 619 0.39 -27.99 -31.46
CA GLN A 619 1.78 -28.44 -31.51
C GLN A 619 2.24 -29.11 -30.21
N LEU A 620 1.71 -28.70 -29.05
CA LEU A 620 1.91 -29.40 -27.77
C LEU A 620 1.38 -30.84 -27.77
N GLY A 621 0.36 -31.14 -28.58
CA GLY A 621 -0.21 -32.49 -28.69
C GLY A 621 -0.92 -33.00 -27.44
N TRP A 622 -1.21 -32.12 -26.47
CA TRP A 622 -1.86 -32.50 -25.23
C TRP A 622 -3.34 -32.86 -25.44
N PRO A 623 -3.81 -34.03 -24.93
CA PRO A 623 -5.21 -34.43 -25.00
C PRO A 623 -6.06 -33.73 -23.93
N LEU A 624 -5.79 -32.43 -23.70
CA LEU A 624 -6.42 -31.61 -22.67
C LEU A 624 -7.22 -30.47 -23.32
N ASP A 625 -8.29 -30.04 -22.64
CA ASP A 625 -9.04 -28.86 -23.06
C ASP A 625 -8.27 -27.58 -22.74
N ARG A 626 -7.95 -26.82 -23.79
CA ARG A 626 -7.20 -25.55 -23.71
C ARG A 626 -7.89 -24.53 -22.81
N THR A 627 -9.19 -24.34 -22.97
CA THR A 627 -9.94 -23.28 -22.27
C THR A 627 -9.94 -23.54 -20.77
N ILE A 628 -10.20 -24.79 -20.35
CA ILE A 628 -10.15 -25.20 -18.95
C ILE A 628 -8.74 -25.03 -18.40
N PHE A 629 -7.71 -25.41 -19.16
CA PHE A 629 -6.31 -25.25 -18.74
C PHE A 629 -5.94 -23.77 -18.50
N ILE A 630 -6.30 -22.87 -19.41
CA ILE A 630 -6.02 -21.44 -19.29
C ILE A 630 -6.80 -20.81 -18.12
N GLN A 631 -8.05 -21.22 -17.89
CA GLN A 631 -8.81 -20.79 -16.71
C GLN A 631 -8.13 -21.22 -15.39
N ARG A 632 -7.52 -22.42 -15.36
CA ARG A 632 -6.74 -22.88 -14.21
C ARG A 632 -5.47 -22.05 -14.02
N LEU A 633 -4.77 -21.73 -15.11
CA LEU A 633 -3.59 -20.87 -15.08
C LEU A 633 -3.91 -19.44 -14.62
N ASP A 634 -5.07 -18.89 -14.98
CA ASP A 634 -5.53 -17.59 -14.46
C ASP A 634 -5.81 -17.62 -12.96
N ARG A 635 -6.41 -18.70 -12.45
CA ARG A 635 -6.59 -18.89 -11.00
C ARG A 635 -5.25 -18.93 -10.27
N LEU A 636 -4.24 -19.60 -10.84
CA LEU A 636 -2.89 -19.62 -10.29
C LEU A 636 -2.27 -18.23 -10.23
N ARG A 637 -2.44 -17.42 -11.28
CA ARG A 637 -1.98 -16.01 -11.29
C ARG A 637 -2.54 -15.23 -10.11
N ARG A 638 -3.83 -15.42 -9.77
CA ARG A 638 -4.47 -14.77 -8.62
C ARG A 638 -3.89 -15.25 -7.29
N VAL A 639 -3.72 -16.56 -7.11
CA VAL A 639 -3.09 -17.12 -5.91
C VAL A 639 -1.65 -16.62 -5.75
N ARG A 640 -0.87 -16.57 -6.84
CA ARG A 640 0.48 -15.99 -6.82
C ARG A 640 0.47 -14.53 -6.38
N ASN A 641 -0.42 -13.71 -6.94
CA ASN A 641 -0.48 -12.30 -6.57
C ASN A 641 -0.78 -12.17 -5.07
N ASN A 642 -1.71 -12.97 -4.53
CA ASN A 642 -2.00 -13.02 -3.09
C ASN A 642 -0.74 -13.40 -2.27
N VAL A 643 -0.03 -14.47 -2.64
CA VAL A 643 1.20 -14.91 -1.96
C VAL A 643 2.30 -13.84 -1.98
N MET A 644 2.48 -13.13 -3.11
CA MET A 644 3.52 -12.11 -3.28
C MET A 644 3.31 -10.86 -2.40
N HIS A 645 2.11 -10.66 -1.84
CA HIS A 645 1.81 -9.56 -0.94
C HIS A 645 2.12 -9.85 0.53
N PHE A 646 2.71 -11.02 0.86
CA PHE A 646 3.11 -11.42 2.22
C PHE A 646 2.01 -11.20 3.26
N ASN A 647 0.78 -11.60 2.91
CA ASN A 647 -0.37 -11.49 3.78
C ASN A 647 -0.18 -12.37 5.04
N PRO A 648 -0.66 -11.93 6.22
CA PRO A 648 -0.54 -12.68 7.46
C PRO A 648 -1.34 -14.00 7.44
N ASP A 649 -2.34 -14.07 6.55
CA ASP A 649 -3.22 -15.21 6.38
C ASP A 649 -2.65 -16.23 5.39
N PRO A 650 -2.58 -17.52 5.78
CA PRO A 650 -2.04 -18.56 4.93
C PRO A 650 -2.96 -18.82 3.73
N VAL A 651 -2.37 -19.23 2.61
CA VAL A 651 -3.14 -19.67 1.44
C VAL A 651 -3.99 -20.87 1.82
N LYS A 652 -5.26 -20.85 1.43
CA LYS A 652 -6.21 -21.92 1.72
C LYS A 652 -5.64 -23.30 1.33
N PRO A 653 -5.74 -24.33 2.20
CA PRO A 653 -5.23 -25.67 1.89
C PRO A 653 -5.80 -26.25 0.59
N THR A 654 -7.04 -25.87 0.24
CA THR A 654 -7.67 -26.31 -1.01
C THR A 654 -6.99 -25.72 -2.25
N ASP A 655 -6.46 -24.50 -2.18
CA ASP A 655 -5.74 -23.87 -3.27
C ASP A 655 -4.31 -24.41 -3.37
N VAL A 656 -3.64 -24.66 -2.24
CA VAL A 656 -2.35 -25.37 -2.22
C VAL A 656 -2.48 -26.75 -2.88
N ARG A 657 -3.54 -27.50 -2.57
CA ARG A 657 -3.82 -28.79 -3.24
C ARG A 657 -4.08 -28.63 -4.74
N LYS A 658 -4.75 -27.56 -5.17
CA LYS A 658 -4.94 -27.28 -6.61
C LYS A 658 -3.60 -26.96 -7.29
N LEU A 659 -2.69 -26.22 -6.65
CA LEU A 659 -1.35 -25.98 -7.16
C LEU A 659 -0.57 -27.29 -7.35
N ARG A 660 -0.56 -28.16 -6.33
CA ARG A 660 0.07 -29.50 -6.43
C ARG A 660 -0.51 -30.32 -7.58
N ASN A 661 -1.84 -30.41 -7.68
CA ASN A 661 -2.49 -31.15 -8.76
C ASN A 661 -2.17 -30.58 -10.15
N PHE A 662 -2.02 -29.26 -10.27
CA PHE A 662 -1.67 -28.62 -11.54
C PHE A 662 -0.21 -28.85 -11.92
N LEU A 663 0.70 -28.79 -10.94
CA LEU A 663 2.11 -29.15 -11.12
C LEU A 663 2.26 -30.62 -11.58
N ASP A 664 1.57 -31.54 -10.92
CA ASP A 664 1.55 -32.96 -11.30
C ASP A 664 0.97 -33.18 -12.69
N LEU A 665 -0.04 -32.39 -13.08
CA LEU A 665 -0.60 -32.41 -14.42
C LEU A 665 0.46 -32.02 -15.47
N ILE A 666 1.15 -30.89 -15.28
CA ILE A 666 2.19 -30.44 -16.21
C ILE A 666 3.29 -31.51 -16.33
N ARG A 667 3.78 -32.02 -15.20
CA ARG A 667 4.83 -33.06 -15.19
C ARG A 667 4.41 -34.33 -15.92
N ARG A 668 3.14 -34.73 -15.82
CA ARG A 668 2.61 -35.93 -16.49
C ARG A 668 2.56 -35.81 -18.01
N TYR A 669 2.27 -34.61 -18.53
CA TYR A 669 2.12 -34.39 -19.97
C TYR A 669 3.35 -33.76 -20.62
N ARG A 670 4.37 -33.41 -19.84
CA ARG A 670 5.69 -33.01 -20.33
C ARG A 670 6.50 -34.17 -20.91
N GLY A 671 6.20 -35.41 -20.50
CA GLY A 671 6.91 -36.64 -20.86
C GLY A 671 6.52 -37.23 -22.21
#